data_AF-A0A957GJ90-F1
#
_entry.id   AF-A0A957GJ90-F1
#
_cell.length_a   1.000
_cell.length_b   1.000
_cell.length_c   1.000
_cell.angle_alpha   90.00
_cell.angle_beta   90.00
_cell.angle_gamma   90.00
#
_symmetry.space_group_name_H-M   'P 1'
#
loop_
_entity.id
_entity.type
_entity.pdbx_description
1 polymer ?
#
loop_
_entity_poly.entity_id
_entity_poly.type
_entity_poly.pdbx_seq_one_letter_code
_entity_poly.pdbx_strand_id
1 'polypeptide(L)'
;MMQKIRYFVPFCFVLFFILLLGTFKATAQPTAANGASTLYHPRYVNDVNGAVSALYLRNEGANMATAVLNFHPMSDATPIVIETTIPVNGVLALDTPPDHIPAGFAGSVVVFSDQPLSSVVHETGADSSVAAYRGSEGGATTQQFAAILTGEQHQTTLSIMNTGSVETNVTVSFSNSSITYDALIYPGAAASVEIADLLPAGYVGTAVATAAGGEIAGVSLHIDTSTQQKSIIWGSSTAQATHFIPHVFKMADLIASNQRSSILFFVNDTTNSAQVLLDFYMADGTITYSHSLTMLNDDIVDLATLTGLPEGFYSVVVSSDQPIVLQDLTFSHEPQANGVAEYDTASNDNGTVTLPRFLKEEDHYSVVSLQNVGTEETTAVFVYYSEDGVSFPVDETAVTIPPGASATVNMATDAPFGTNAGLRSALVHSSNAPIMARVAEYQPRLGVGCQPVTTTTIEPPPVEQLLVGVPLLFTAVSDGSDSKQYSWTVDGNPADSDTMTLHHTFDTVGEHQVVVTVTNDCGLANAETAVSLTASTIRYVALDGTCGGATPCHSSLQEAIATAQPNEVIKIAGGSYTDFGSRVLYINKPLTLLGSYAPPNWDTADLANAPTIIDAESHDNRDGIMIENQPGQLVTLQHLVVQNSAAGINLRHGQLQLTDSTLQNNFWGIEHCNGKLTALDNVIENNQLVGVYLSGACDVDAHVRDLYLENNVIRRSGTGVFAEGYSVANAVLIQNQITETDEDGILFQKGVREATIEGNTIRNNAKRAMELGVRKFTITNNRIEGNQSRFTVAASSDYDQCSLFANNEIVNNVARGTAVSLSSNNECPLAFHNNRIVGNHIPEPYGSYHAVVTIQGRVQGANNIIGNNTLAEQAVFVGNASTVEADHWTIANSGDIGILAESATVSFSNGIMSGQTTAAFVGAGITANHTLFHNQGATCINGAICSNTLNGDPDFVDTTSGNFHIQRGSAAFNQANSQLESDIDGDERPFCGGSDLGADEYVGGLSLAGLRLANAEQNGDMLTVSLSWPALTAVSHIELRYAPTRIDDSNWNDAAVLAAGLDGTATSYTGTVSASETPLFFALKYADDCGESAVSHNVSWPTFNVYLPIIRR
;
A
#
# COMPACT_ATOMS: atom_id res chain seq x y z
N MET A 1 -57.06 -17.04 -1.24
CA MET A 1 -57.90 -18.15 -0.70
C MET A 1 -57.74 -18.19 0.83
N MET A 2 -58.53 -18.99 1.56
CA MET A 2 -58.65 -19.02 3.05
C MET A 2 -57.33 -18.79 3.85
N GLN A 3 -57.26 -17.90 4.86
CA GLN A 3 -57.74 -18.01 6.27
C GLN A 3 -56.88 -19.00 7.11
N LYS A 4 -56.21 -18.62 8.21
CA LYS A 4 -56.75 -18.29 9.58
C LYS A 4 -55.69 -17.53 10.44
N ILE A 5 -56.01 -16.43 11.14
CA ILE A 5 -56.60 -16.32 12.52
C ILE A 5 -55.61 -16.81 13.60
N ARG A 6 -54.83 -15.92 14.25
CA ARG A 6 -55.11 -15.00 15.39
C ARG A 6 -55.11 -15.66 16.79
N TYR A 7 -54.45 -14.99 17.74
CA TYR A 7 -55.00 -14.72 19.09
C TYR A 7 -54.85 -13.23 19.43
N PHE A 8 -55.61 -12.72 20.41
CA PHE A 8 -55.96 -11.29 20.49
C PHE A 8 -56.29 -10.82 21.93
N VAL A 9 -55.63 -9.72 22.36
CA VAL A 9 -55.96 -8.62 23.30
C VAL A 9 -57.15 -8.75 24.30
N PRO A 10 -57.06 -8.09 25.48
CA PRO A 10 -57.92 -6.89 25.75
C PRO A 10 -57.14 -5.66 26.31
N PHE A 11 -57.28 -4.45 25.74
CA PHE A 11 -58.28 -3.37 26.01
C PHE A 11 -58.08 -2.62 27.36
N CYS A 12 -58.31 -1.31 27.55
CA CYS A 12 -58.79 -0.13 26.76
C CYS A 12 -58.18 1.15 27.44
N PHE A 13 -58.12 2.41 26.96
CA PHE A 13 -58.78 3.27 25.95
C PHE A 13 -57.69 4.03 25.12
N VAL A 14 -57.88 4.70 23.97
CA VAL A 14 -59.00 5.36 23.24
C VAL A 14 -59.13 6.89 23.47
N LEU A 15 -58.38 7.63 22.62
CA LEU A 15 -58.71 8.87 21.87
C LEU A 15 -58.51 10.29 22.45
N PHE A 16 -58.20 11.21 21.51
CA PHE A 16 -58.16 12.69 21.55
C PHE A 16 -57.08 13.42 22.38
N PHE A 17 -55.94 13.77 21.74
CA PHE A 17 -55.28 15.10 21.83
C PHE A 17 -54.10 15.25 20.84
N ILE A 18 -54.31 15.85 19.65
CA ILE A 18 -53.24 16.47 18.83
C ILE A 18 -53.82 17.68 18.07
N LEU A 19 -53.76 18.87 18.67
CA LEU A 19 -53.66 20.18 18.00
C LEU A 19 -53.58 21.31 19.05
N LEU A 20 -52.40 21.47 19.65
CA LEU A 20 -52.00 22.73 20.28
C LEU A 20 -50.47 22.81 20.25
N LEU A 21 -49.92 24.03 20.18
CA LEU A 21 -48.48 24.24 20.12
C LEU A 21 -47.83 23.85 21.45
N GLY A 22 -47.06 22.76 21.45
CA GLY A 22 -46.08 22.47 22.49
C GLY A 22 -44.78 23.20 22.18
N THR A 23 -44.41 24.19 22.98
CA THR A 23 -43.05 24.75 22.92
C THR A 23 -42.06 23.65 23.26
N PHE A 24 -41.00 23.50 22.47
CA PHE A 24 -39.82 22.78 22.93
C PHE A 24 -39.36 23.46 24.23
N LYS A 25 -39.36 22.69 25.33
CA LYS A 25 -38.57 23.10 26.49
C LYS A 25 -37.12 22.96 26.07
N ALA A 26 -36.36 24.05 26.13
CA ALA A 26 -34.94 23.92 26.39
C ALA A 26 -34.80 23.08 27.68
N THR A 27 -34.06 21.98 27.60
CA THR A 27 -33.48 21.37 28.79
C THR A 27 -32.62 22.46 29.44
N ALA A 28 -32.96 22.83 30.68
CA ALA A 28 -32.15 23.79 31.41
C ALA A 28 -30.78 23.17 31.66
N GLN A 29 -29.70 23.94 31.49
CA GLN A 29 -28.35 23.49 31.83
C GLN A 29 -28.35 22.85 33.23
N PRO A 30 -27.63 21.74 33.45
CA PRO A 30 -27.47 21.18 34.78
C PRO A 30 -26.93 22.27 35.71
N THR A 31 -27.55 22.41 36.89
CA THR A 31 -27.17 23.49 37.81
C THR A 31 -25.83 23.13 38.44
N ALA A 32 -24.82 23.97 38.20
CA ALA A 32 -23.42 23.68 38.50
C ALA A 32 -23.21 23.09 39.90
N ALA A 33 -22.80 21.82 39.93
CA ALA A 33 -22.26 21.18 41.12
C ALA A 33 -20.85 21.75 41.41
N ASN A 34 -20.39 21.62 42.66
CA ASN A 34 -18.97 21.87 42.94
C ASN A 34 -18.12 20.86 42.16
N GLY A 35 -17.36 21.35 41.19
CA GLY A 35 -16.57 20.53 40.27
C GLY A 35 -17.16 20.36 38.87
N ALA A 36 -18.29 20.99 38.53
CA ALA A 36 -18.79 21.00 37.14
C ALA A 36 -17.84 21.76 36.20
N SER A 37 -17.41 21.16 35.09
CA SER A 37 -16.54 21.78 34.07
C SER A 37 -17.31 22.21 32.81
N THR A 38 -16.80 23.25 32.14
CA THR A 38 -17.16 23.57 30.74
C THR A 38 -15.88 23.58 29.91
N LEU A 39 -15.84 22.85 28.80
CA LEU A 39 -14.69 22.81 27.89
C LEU A 39 -15.08 23.31 26.51
N TYR A 40 -14.27 24.20 25.96
CA TYR A 40 -14.49 24.89 24.68
C TYR A 40 -13.49 24.38 23.64
N HIS A 41 -14.01 23.91 22.50
CA HIS A 41 -13.25 23.40 21.36
C HIS A 41 -13.54 24.25 20.11
N PRO A 42 -12.67 25.23 19.76
CA PRO A 42 -12.94 26.19 18.68
C PRO A 42 -13.00 25.62 17.26
N ARG A 43 -12.54 24.38 17.07
CA ARG A 43 -12.54 23.68 15.78
C ARG A 43 -13.00 22.24 15.93
N TYR A 44 -14.02 21.86 15.17
CA TYR A 44 -14.47 20.48 15.00
C TYR A 44 -15.08 20.32 13.61
N VAL A 45 -14.68 19.27 12.89
CA VAL A 45 -15.08 19.00 11.50
C VAL A 45 -15.59 17.57 11.30
N ASN A 46 -16.48 17.39 10.33
CA ASN A 46 -16.85 16.08 9.79
C ASN A 46 -16.94 16.17 8.26
N ASP A 47 -16.06 15.46 7.56
CA ASP A 47 -15.94 15.44 6.09
C ASP A 47 -15.90 16.85 5.49
N VAL A 48 -14.93 17.64 5.94
CA VAL A 48 -14.63 18.98 5.40
C VAL A 48 -13.31 18.89 4.67
N ASN A 49 -13.34 18.83 3.34
CA ASN A 49 -12.19 18.47 2.50
C ASN A 49 -11.56 17.12 2.96
N GLY A 50 -12.40 16.16 3.34
CA GLY A 50 -12.01 14.87 3.92
C GLY A 50 -11.42 14.92 5.33
N ALA A 51 -11.35 16.08 5.98
CA ALA A 51 -10.95 16.17 7.38
C ALA A 51 -12.09 15.80 8.35
N VAL A 52 -11.77 15.01 9.37
CA VAL A 52 -12.69 14.50 10.41
C VAL A 52 -12.11 14.69 11.81
N SER A 53 -12.96 15.03 12.79
CA SER A 53 -12.55 15.22 14.18
C SER A 53 -13.09 14.11 15.10
N ALA A 54 -12.21 13.44 15.80
CA ALA A 54 -12.53 12.62 16.97
C ALA A 54 -12.53 13.45 18.26
N LEU A 55 -13.26 13.01 19.29
CA LEU A 55 -13.35 13.69 20.59
C LEU A 55 -13.19 12.70 21.75
N TYR A 56 -12.26 12.98 22.66
CA TYR A 56 -11.93 12.15 23.82
C TYR A 56 -12.18 12.96 25.09
N LEU A 57 -12.98 12.39 26.01
CA LEU A 57 -13.32 13.03 27.29
C LEU A 57 -13.00 12.08 28.44
N ARG A 58 -12.03 12.44 29.29
CA ARG A 58 -11.71 11.70 30.51
C ARG A 58 -12.41 12.30 31.72
N ASN A 59 -13.00 11.45 32.55
CA ASN A 59 -13.63 11.87 33.80
C ASN A 59 -12.62 11.84 34.96
N GLU A 60 -12.34 13.02 35.53
CA GLU A 60 -11.49 13.21 36.71
C GLU A 60 -12.30 13.28 38.02
N GLY A 61 -13.63 13.25 37.92
CA GLY A 61 -14.55 13.26 39.05
C GLY A 61 -14.59 11.97 39.85
N ALA A 62 -14.86 12.11 41.15
CA ALA A 62 -15.06 10.98 42.06
C ALA A 62 -16.41 10.24 41.86
N ASN A 63 -17.25 10.68 40.91
CA ASN A 63 -18.52 10.08 40.55
C ASN A 63 -18.60 9.90 39.02
N MET A 64 -19.52 9.07 38.55
CA MET A 64 -19.84 8.99 37.11
C MET A 64 -20.30 10.37 36.63
N ALA A 65 -19.68 10.88 35.56
CA ALA A 65 -20.01 12.17 34.99
C ALA A 65 -21.22 12.07 34.06
N THR A 66 -22.11 13.06 34.10
CA THR A 66 -23.04 13.38 33.01
C THR A 66 -22.37 14.43 32.12
N ALA A 67 -22.31 14.21 30.81
CA ALA A 67 -21.75 15.15 29.85
C ALA A 67 -22.79 15.55 28.79
N VAL A 68 -22.79 16.82 28.39
CA VAL A 68 -23.66 17.38 27.35
C VAL A 68 -22.77 18.05 26.31
N LEU A 69 -22.80 17.50 25.09
CA LEU A 69 -21.96 17.92 23.97
C LEU A 69 -22.81 18.75 23.01
N ASN A 70 -22.51 20.04 22.90
CA ASN A 70 -23.18 20.95 21.98
C ASN A 70 -22.26 21.22 20.79
N PHE A 71 -22.60 20.68 19.62
CA PHE A 71 -21.91 20.92 18.37
C PHE A 71 -22.54 22.12 17.67
N HIS A 72 -21.85 23.25 17.66
CA HIS A 72 -22.28 24.51 17.06
C HIS A 72 -21.70 24.67 15.65
N PRO A 73 -22.52 24.74 14.59
CA PRO A 73 -22.07 25.16 13.26
C PRO A 73 -21.51 26.58 13.26
N MET A 74 -20.80 26.97 12.19
CA MET A 74 -20.31 28.36 12.00
C MET A 74 -21.41 29.41 11.70
N SER A 75 -22.69 29.02 11.69
CA SER A 75 -23.84 29.89 11.41
C SER A 75 -24.68 30.16 12.67
N ASP A 76 -25.76 30.94 12.56
CA ASP A 76 -26.75 31.18 13.62
C ASP A 76 -27.68 29.96 13.89
N ALA A 77 -27.34 28.79 13.33
CA ALA A 77 -28.11 27.57 13.46
C ALA A 77 -28.12 27.02 14.90
N THR A 78 -29.21 26.33 15.27
CA THR A 78 -29.31 25.65 16.56
C THR A 78 -28.26 24.53 16.67
N PRO A 79 -27.51 24.43 17.78
CA PRO A 79 -26.52 23.37 17.95
C PRO A 79 -27.15 21.99 18.00
N ILE A 80 -26.38 20.99 17.58
CA ILE A 80 -26.72 19.57 17.73
C ILE A 80 -26.29 19.16 19.14
N VAL A 81 -27.18 18.56 19.93
CA VAL A 81 -26.96 18.27 21.35
C VAL A 81 -26.96 16.77 21.59
N ILE A 82 -25.92 16.26 22.24
CA ILE A 82 -25.77 14.86 22.64
C ILE A 82 -25.56 14.80 24.15
N GLU A 83 -26.42 14.07 24.86
CA GLU A 83 -26.28 13.78 26.31
C GLU A 83 -25.67 12.37 26.49
N THR A 84 -24.67 12.24 27.34
CA THR A 84 -23.90 10.99 27.55
C THR A 84 -23.37 10.88 29.00
N THR A 85 -22.79 9.74 29.38
CA THR A 85 -22.25 9.50 30.73
C THR A 85 -20.91 8.79 30.70
N ILE A 86 -19.98 9.19 31.57
CA ILE A 86 -18.59 8.69 31.60
C ILE A 86 -18.28 8.05 32.98
N PRO A 87 -17.77 6.81 33.05
CA PRO A 87 -17.38 6.15 34.31
C PRO A 87 -16.34 6.94 35.12
N VAL A 88 -16.18 6.64 36.41
CA VAL A 88 -15.10 7.22 37.26
C VAL A 88 -13.75 6.76 36.72
N ASN A 89 -12.82 7.70 36.49
CA ASN A 89 -11.56 7.48 35.76
C ASN A 89 -11.71 6.95 34.31
N GLY A 90 -12.93 6.89 33.78
CA GLY A 90 -13.20 6.40 32.44
C GLY A 90 -12.99 7.45 31.37
N VAL A 91 -13.07 7.00 30.12
CA VAL A 91 -12.97 7.84 28.91
C VAL A 91 -14.20 7.60 28.06
N LEU A 92 -14.80 8.67 27.52
CA LEU A 92 -15.62 8.56 26.32
C LEU A 92 -14.71 8.78 25.11
N ALA A 93 -14.54 7.74 24.30
CA ALA A 93 -13.95 7.85 22.97
C ALA A 93 -15.07 8.06 21.94
N LEU A 94 -14.98 9.15 21.17
CA LEU A 94 -15.74 9.34 19.93
C LEU A 94 -14.71 9.33 18.80
N ASP A 95 -14.23 8.13 18.43
CA ASP A 95 -13.17 7.93 17.44
C ASP A 95 -13.58 8.41 16.03
N THR A 96 -14.88 8.53 15.77
CA THR A 96 -15.46 9.18 14.58
C THR A 96 -16.55 10.19 14.97
N PRO A 97 -16.85 11.17 14.11
CA PRO A 97 -18.00 12.05 14.30
C PRO A 97 -19.33 11.26 14.43
N PRO A 98 -20.13 11.48 15.49
CA PRO A 98 -21.37 10.75 15.69
C PRO A 98 -22.38 10.91 14.55
N ASP A 99 -23.18 9.87 14.24
CA ASP A 99 -24.22 9.77 13.19
C ASP A 99 -25.16 10.99 13.03
N HIS A 100 -25.24 11.87 14.02
CA HIS A 100 -26.10 13.06 14.04
C HIS A 100 -25.38 14.33 13.58
N ILE A 101 -24.05 14.30 13.42
CA ILE A 101 -23.23 15.35 12.83
C ILE A 101 -23.12 15.08 11.33
N PRO A 102 -23.67 15.93 10.45
CA PRO A 102 -23.66 15.68 9.01
C PRO A 102 -22.24 15.80 8.41
N ALA A 103 -22.00 15.11 7.30
CA ALA A 103 -20.85 15.37 6.44
C ALA A 103 -20.89 16.83 5.92
N GLY A 104 -19.73 17.46 5.79
CA GLY A 104 -19.58 18.90 5.58
C GLY A 104 -19.87 19.76 6.83
N PHE A 105 -19.94 19.18 8.04
CA PHE A 105 -20.04 19.99 9.26
C PHE A 105 -18.69 20.66 9.53
N ALA A 106 -18.68 22.00 9.56
CA ALA A 106 -17.60 22.80 10.11
C ALA A 106 -18.15 23.65 11.26
N GLY A 107 -17.45 23.65 12.39
CA GLY A 107 -17.91 24.34 13.59
C GLY A 107 -17.01 24.13 14.81
N SER A 108 -17.66 24.05 15.97
CA SER A 108 -17.02 24.02 17.29
C SER A 108 -17.86 23.21 18.28
N VAL A 109 -17.28 22.80 19.40
CA VAL A 109 -17.98 22.02 20.44
C VAL A 109 -17.86 22.69 21.81
N VAL A 110 -18.99 22.82 22.51
CA VAL A 110 -19.01 23.12 23.95
C VAL A 110 -19.40 21.86 24.71
N VAL A 111 -18.54 21.43 25.62
CA VAL A 111 -18.77 20.26 26.50
C VAL A 111 -19.09 20.76 27.90
N PHE A 112 -20.30 20.48 28.38
CA PHE A 112 -20.69 20.74 29.78
C PHE A 112 -20.69 19.44 30.57
N SER A 113 -20.25 19.45 31.83
CA SER A 113 -20.39 18.28 32.72
C SER A 113 -20.70 18.65 34.16
N ASP A 114 -21.30 17.72 34.91
CA ASP A 114 -21.55 17.82 36.35
C ASP A 114 -20.36 17.36 37.21
N GLN A 115 -19.29 16.83 36.60
CA GLN A 115 -18.00 16.49 37.19
C GLN A 115 -16.86 17.16 36.41
N PRO A 116 -15.61 17.16 36.93
CA PRO A 116 -14.47 17.68 36.18
C PRO A 116 -14.09 16.70 35.06
N LEU A 117 -14.03 17.21 33.84
CA LEU A 117 -13.50 16.49 32.68
C LEU A 117 -12.21 17.14 32.17
N SER A 118 -11.37 16.35 31.53
CA SER A 118 -10.33 16.83 30.62
C SER A 118 -10.53 16.22 29.23
N SER A 119 -10.17 16.97 28.18
CA SER A 119 -10.52 16.61 26.80
C SER A 119 -9.39 16.75 25.79
N VAL A 120 -9.52 16.02 24.68
CA VAL A 120 -8.70 16.14 23.46
C VAL A 120 -9.62 16.04 22.25
N VAL A 121 -9.50 16.96 21.30
CA VAL A 121 -9.93 16.74 19.91
C VAL A 121 -8.72 16.28 19.11
N HIS A 122 -8.91 15.28 18.28
CA HIS A 122 -7.90 14.74 17.35
C HIS A 122 -8.50 14.87 15.94
N GLU A 123 -7.90 15.67 15.08
CA GLU A 123 -8.34 15.88 13.70
C GLU A 123 -7.43 15.11 12.74
N THR A 124 -8.02 14.29 11.88
CA THR A 124 -7.36 13.51 10.83
C THR A 124 -7.79 14.04 9.47
N GLY A 125 -6.84 14.25 8.56
CA GLY A 125 -7.10 14.70 7.19
C GLY A 125 -7.36 13.58 6.17
N ALA A 126 -7.76 13.98 4.96
CA ALA A 126 -7.81 13.09 3.79
C ALA A 126 -6.43 12.48 3.47
N ASP A 127 -5.38 13.25 3.73
CA ASP A 127 -3.95 12.97 3.57
C ASP A 127 -3.35 12.15 4.74
N SER A 128 -4.18 11.49 5.56
CA SER A 128 -3.81 10.80 6.80
C SER A 128 -3.05 11.65 7.85
N SER A 129 -2.77 12.93 7.59
CA SER A 129 -2.06 13.79 8.53
C SER A 129 -2.98 14.21 9.68
N VAL A 130 -2.41 14.19 10.89
CA VAL A 130 -3.15 14.33 12.15
C VAL A 130 -2.67 15.52 12.97
N ALA A 131 -3.55 16.08 13.78
CA ALA A 131 -3.22 17.05 14.81
C ALA A 131 -4.19 16.93 16.01
N ALA A 132 -3.71 17.23 17.21
CA ALA A 132 -4.52 17.19 18.43
C ALA A 132 -4.49 18.51 19.18
N TYR A 133 -5.54 18.79 19.97
CA TYR A 133 -5.54 19.90 20.92
C TYR A 133 -6.56 19.65 22.06
N ARG A 134 -6.33 20.23 23.25
CA ARG A 134 -7.25 20.12 24.40
C ARG A 134 -8.35 21.16 24.36
N GLY A 135 -9.48 20.91 25.01
CA GLY A 135 -10.48 21.95 25.25
C GLY A 135 -9.98 22.97 26.29
N SER A 136 -10.33 24.24 26.11
CA SER A 136 -10.07 25.29 27.10
C SER A 136 -11.19 25.37 28.13
N GLU A 137 -10.89 25.68 29.40
CA GLU A 137 -11.91 25.93 30.43
C GLU A 137 -12.59 27.32 30.33
N GLY A 138 -12.08 28.20 29.45
CA GLY A 138 -12.61 29.56 29.30
C GLY A 138 -12.08 30.30 28.07
N GLY A 139 -12.31 31.62 28.03
CA GLY A 139 -11.82 32.52 27.00
C GLY A 139 -11.27 33.82 27.58
N ALA A 140 -10.89 34.74 26.70
CA ALA A 140 -10.37 36.07 27.06
C ALA A 140 -10.82 37.12 26.03
N THR A 141 -10.71 38.41 26.37
CA THR A 141 -11.05 39.49 25.40
C THR A 141 -10.03 39.62 24.27
N THR A 142 -8.87 38.97 24.38
CA THR A 142 -7.77 39.00 23.40
C THR A 142 -7.11 37.63 23.34
N GLN A 143 -6.74 37.19 22.14
CA GLN A 143 -5.99 35.95 21.87
C GLN A 143 -4.84 36.25 20.88
N GLN A 144 -3.65 35.77 21.18
CA GLN A 144 -2.42 36.01 20.40
C GLN A 144 -1.89 34.70 19.79
N PHE A 145 -1.57 34.74 18.50
CA PHE A 145 -1.00 33.64 17.73
C PHE A 145 0.37 34.09 17.23
N ALA A 146 1.43 33.42 17.69
CA ALA A 146 2.82 33.76 17.39
C ALA A 146 3.28 33.24 16.02
N ALA A 147 2.73 32.11 15.57
CA ALA A 147 2.91 31.59 14.22
C ALA A 147 1.71 31.92 13.34
N ILE A 148 1.95 32.58 12.21
CA ILE A 148 1.03 32.73 11.07
C ILE A 148 1.86 32.59 9.80
N LEU A 149 1.56 31.57 8.99
CA LEU A 149 2.35 31.18 7.82
C LEU A 149 1.47 31.08 6.58
N THR A 150 1.92 31.65 5.46
CA THR A 150 1.36 31.39 4.13
C THR A 150 2.50 31.09 3.14
N GLY A 151 2.25 30.21 2.19
CA GLY A 151 3.18 29.88 1.11
C GLY A 151 2.57 28.84 0.18
N GLU A 152 3.35 28.38 -0.81
CA GLU A 152 2.92 27.29 -1.71
C GLU A 152 2.86 25.94 -0.96
N GLN A 153 3.65 25.79 0.11
CA GLN A 153 3.74 24.58 0.95
C GLN A 153 3.23 24.78 2.39
N HIS A 154 2.80 25.99 2.79
CA HIS A 154 2.38 26.28 4.16
C HIS A 154 1.04 27.03 4.19
N GLN A 155 0.08 26.48 4.92
CA GLN A 155 -1.26 27.04 5.12
C GLN A 155 -1.55 27.23 6.61
N THR A 156 -2.43 28.18 6.94
CA THR A 156 -2.81 28.49 8.32
C THR A 156 -4.29 28.84 8.37
N THR A 157 -5.10 27.98 8.99
CA THR A 157 -6.49 28.32 9.33
C THR A 157 -6.57 28.84 10.76
N LEU A 158 -7.03 30.08 10.96
CA LEU A 158 -7.45 30.54 12.29
C LEU A 158 -8.89 30.11 12.55
N SER A 159 -9.16 29.51 13.72
CA SER A 159 -10.51 29.14 14.17
C SER A 159 -10.78 29.74 15.55
N ILE A 160 -11.72 30.69 15.63
CA ILE A 160 -11.98 31.52 16.81
C ILE A 160 -13.44 31.34 17.25
N MET A 161 -13.63 30.99 18.52
CA MET A 161 -14.89 30.68 19.16
C MET A 161 -15.28 31.75 20.17
N ASN A 162 -16.57 32.08 20.24
CA ASN A 162 -17.15 32.92 21.28
C ASN A 162 -17.55 32.06 22.48
N THR A 163 -16.80 32.18 23.58
CA THR A 163 -17.06 31.43 24.82
C THR A 163 -18.14 32.09 25.70
N GLY A 164 -18.44 33.37 25.44
CA GLY A 164 -19.38 34.19 26.19
C GLY A 164 -20.86 33.98 25.83
N SER A 165 -21.74 34.65 26.57
CA SER A 165 -23.20 34.49 26.45
C SER A 165 -23.90 35.53 25.57
N VAL A 166 -23.16 36.30 24.77
CA VAL A 166 -23.68 37.36 23.88
C VAL A 166 -22.99 37.30 22.52
N GLU A 167 -23.69 37.67 21.44
CA GLU A 167 -23.08 37.83 20.12
C GLU A 167 -21.93 38.84 20.19
N THR A 168 -20.77 38.49 19.63
CA THR A 168 -19.51 39.22 19.86
C THR A 168 -18.84 39.50 18.52
N ASN A 169 -18.48 40.76 18.27
CA ASN A 169 -17.63 41.12 17.13
C ASN A 169 -16.17 40.85 17.49
N VAL A 170 -15.44 40.18 16.60
CA VAL A 170 -14.03 39.87 16.75
C VAL A 170 -13.27 40.49 15.58
N THR A 171 -12.25 41.29 15.88
CA THR A 171 -11.31 41.83 14.90
C THR A 171 -9.97 41.11 15.07
N VAL A 172 -9.46 40.51 13.99
CA VAL A 172 -8.12 39.94 13.92
C VAL A 172 -7.21 40.90 13.15
N SER A 173 -6.06 41.22 13.73
CA SER A 173 -5.01 42.05 13.11
C SER A 173 -3.69 41.28 13.04
N PHE A 174 -2.98 41.39 11.92
CA PHE A 174 -1.74 40.65 11.63
C PHE A 174 -0.50 41.55 11.72
N SER A 175 0.63 41.04 12.23
CA SER A 175 1.86 41.84 12.32
C SER A 175 2.39 42.22 10.94
N ASN A 176 3.07 43.38 10.86
CA ASN A 176 3.66 43.91 9.63
C ASN A 176 2.67 44.13 8.46
N SER A 177 1.36 44.07 8.73
CA SER A 177 0.26 44.21 7.76
C SER A 177 -0.72 45.32 8.17
N SER A 178 -1.51 45.81 7.21
CA SER A 178 -2.66 46.70 7.46
C SER A 178 -4.00 46.03 7.16
N ILE A 179 -3.99 44.71 6.98
CA ILE A 179 -5.18 43.89 6.70
C ILE A 179 -5.76 43.40 8.03
N THR A 180 -7.08 43.37 8.14
CA THR A 180 -7.82 42.84 9.29
C THR A 180 -8.94 41.92 8.81
N TYR A 181 -9.33 40.99 9.68
CA TYR A 181 -10.50 40.13 9.50
C TYR A 181 -11.51 40.40 10.61
N ASP A 182 -12.74 40.75 10.25
CA ASP A 182 -13.83 41.07 11.18
C ASP A 182 -14.95 40.03 11.08
N ALA A 183 -15.31 39.40 12.20
CA ALA A 183 -16.38 38.41 12.28
C ALA A 183 -17.34 38.69 13.44
N LEU A 184 -18.65 38.48 13.21
CA LEU A 184 -19.66 38.44 14.27
C LEU A 184 -19.90 36.97 14.64
N ILE A 185 -19.60 36.59 15.88
CA ILE A 185 -19.62 35.20 16.34
C ILE A 185 -20.69 35.02 17.42
N TYR A 186 -21.55 34.03 17.25
CA TYR A 186 -22.64 33.71 18.18
C TYR A 186 -22.17 32.89 19.39
N PRO A 187 -22.86 32.96 20.55
CA PRO A 187 -22.50 32.19 21.74
C PRO A 187 -22.31 30.70 21.49
N GLY A 188 -21.13 30.17 21.84
CA GLY A 188 -20.76 28.77 21.65
C GLY A 188 -20.40 28.38 20.21
N ALA A 189 -20.54 29.27 19.23
CA ALA A 189 -20.13 29.05 17.85
C ALA A 189 -18.71 29.60 17.59
N ALA A 190 -18.16 29.24 16.43
CA ALA A 190 -16.87 29.72 15.95
C ALA A 190 -16.95 30.26 14.52
N ALA A 191 -16.02 31.15 14.19
CA ALA A 191 -15.70 31.55 12.82
C ALA A 191 -14.29 31.06 12.50
N SER A 192 -14.09 30.51 11.30
CA SER A 192 -12.77 30.14 10.79
C SER A 192 -12.44 30.91 9.52
N VAL A 193 -11.16 31.17 9.31
CA VAL A 193 -10.64 31.82 8.11
C VAL A 193 -9.29 31.25 7.73
N GLU A 194 -9.11 30.95 6.44
CA GLU A 194 -7.84 30.55 5.87
C GLU A 194 -7.00 31.80 5.57
N ILE A 195 -5.77 31.87 6.09
CA ILE A 195 -4.99 33.11 6.02
C ILE A 195 -4.45 33.38 4.60
N ALA A 196 -4.36 32.35 3.76
CA ALA A 196 -4.04 32.49 2.33
C ALA A 196 -5.10 33.31 1.54
N ASP A 197 -6.35 33.38 2.00
CA ASP A 197 -7.39 34.23 1.39
C ASP A 197 -7.24 35.72 1.77
N LEU A 198 -6.44 36.03 2.80
CA LEU A 198 -6.29 37.37 3.38
C LEU A 198 -4.93 38.01 3.12
N LEU A 199 -3.85 37.23 3.21
CA LEU A 199 -2.46 37.70 3.19
C LEU A 199 -1.71 37.14 1.97
N PRO A 200 -0.74 37.87 1.40
CA PRO A 200 0.05 37.37 0.27
C PRO A 200 0.82 36.10 0.65
N ALA A 201 1.07 35.22 -0.32
CA ALA A 201 1.93 34.06 -0.15
C ALA A 201 3.36 34.46 0.25
N GLY A 202 4.00 33.64 1.10
CA GLY A 202 5.29 33.97 1.72
C GLY A 202 5.16 34.92 2.92
N TYR A 203 3.96 35.11 3.48
CA TYR A 203 3.80 35.85 4.72
C TYR A 203 4.20 34.97 5.91
N VAL A 204 5.09 35.53 6.75
CA VAL A 204 5.47 34.99 8.04
C VAL A 204 5.31 36.11 9.06
N GLY A 205 4.55 35.85 10.12
CA GLY A 205 4.26 36.85 11.15
C GLY A 205 3.31 36.32 12.22
N THR A 206 2.58 37.23 12.86
CA THR A 206 1.76 36.95 14.05
C THR A 206 0.33 37.48 13.87
N ALA A 207 -0.63 37.01 14.68
CA ALA A 207 -1.99 37.53 14.72
C ALA A 207 -2.47 37.84 16.14
N VAL A 208 -3.28 38.88 16.28
CA VAL A 208 -3.98 39.23 17.52
C VAL A 208 -5.48 39.35 17.22
N ALA A 209 -6.28 38.47 17.81
CA ALA A 209 -7.73 38.53 17.80
C ALA A 209 -8.22 39.30 19.03
N THR A 210 -9.11 40.28 18.84
CA THR A 210 -9.68 41.11 19.92
C THR A 210 -11.20 41.10 19.85
N ALA A 211 -11.85 40.80 20.97
CA ALA A 211 -13.30 40.68 21.11
C ALA A 211 -13.95 41.95 21.67
N ALA A 212 -14.95 42.48 20.96
CA ALA A 212 -15.71 43.65 21.35
C ALA A 212 -17.06 43.24 21.99
N GLY A 213 -17.01 42.91 23.29
CA GLY A 213 -18.21 42.72 24.13
C GLY A 213 -18.38 41.32 24.75
N GLY A 214 -17.47 40.38 24.47
CA GLY A 214 -17.47 39.03 25.02
C GLY A 214 -16.05 38.46 25.14
N GLU A 215 -15.96 37.18 25.43
CA GLU A 215 -14.71 36.42 25.56
C GLU A 215 -14.57 35.41 24.41
N ILE A 216 -13.34 35.19 23.98
CA ILE A 216 -12.99 34.30 22.87
C ILE A 216 -11.90 33.30 23.25
N ALA A 217 -11.97 32.14 22.61
CA ALA A 217 -10.98 31.07 22.63
C ALA A 217 -10.67 30.71 21.17
N GLY A 218 -9.43 30.46 20.79
CA GLY A 218 -9.11 30.16 19.39
C GLY A 218 -7.83 29.35 19.21
N VAL A 219 -7.77 28.65 18.09
CA VAL A 219 -6.64 27.82 17.67
C VAL A 219 -6.19 28.18 16.27
N SER A 220 -4.90 28.03 15.98
CA SER A 220 -4.34 28.04 14.63
C SER A 220 -4.08 26.60 14.20
N LEU A 221 -4.75 26.14 13.14
CA LEU A 221 -4.32 24.95 12.41
C LEU A 221 -3.22 25.40 11.44
N HIS A 222 -2.04 24.83 11.55
CA HIS A 222 -0.99 24.92 10.55
C HIS A 222 -0.95 23.62 9.75
N ILE A 223 -0.82 23.73 8.43
CA ILE A 223 -0.65 22.62 7.52
C ILE A 223 0.62 22.87 6.71
N ASP A 224 1.57 21.94 6.77
CA ASP A 224 2.63 21.83 5.77
C ASP A 224 2.18 20.79 4.74
N THR A 225 1.95 21.23 3.52
CA THR A 225 1.46 20.37 2.43
C THR A 225 2.58 19.65 1.70
N SER A 226 3.85 19.99 1.94
CA SER A 226 5.00 19.26 1.38
C SER A 226 5.34 18.04 2.23
N THR A 227 5.39 18.20 3.55
CA THR A 227 5.62 17.08 4.49
C THR A 227 4.33 16.34 4.85
N GLN A 228 3.16 16.88 4.47
CA GLN A 228 1.81 16.46 4.91
C GLN A 228 1.76 16.33 6.44
N GLN A 229 2.07 17.42 7.13
CA GLN A 229 2.05 17.52 8.58
C GLN A 229 1.03 18.58 9.03
N LYS A 230 0.32 18.30 10.12
CA LYS A 230 -0.60 19.26 10.75
C LYS A 230 -0.21 19.52 12.20
N SER A 231 -0.55 20.71 12.69
CA SER A 231 -0.45 21.07 14.10
C SER A 231 -1.56 22.06 14.47
N ILE A 232 -2.26 21.85 15.59
CA ILE A 232 -3.32 22.75 16.07
C ILE A 232 -2.84 23.38 17.37
N ILE A 233 -2.44 24.65 17.30
CA ILE A 233 -1.83 25.37 18.42
C ILE A 233 -2.85 26.34 19.03
N TRP A 234 -2.92 26.38 20.35
CA TRP A 234 -3.73 27.35 21.07
C TRP A 234 -3.19 28.78 20.92
N GLY A 235 -4.10 29.73 20.67
CA GLY A 235 -3.82 31.14 20.91
C GLY A 235 -3.61 31.39 22.41
N SER A 236 -2.69 32.27 22.75
CA SER A 236 -2.43 32.66 24.14
C SER A 236 -3.24 33.89 24.53
N SER A 237 -3.84 33.82 25.71
CA SER A 237 -4.49 34.95 26.40
C SER A 237 -3.59 35.64 27.43
N THR A 238 -2.39 35.10 27.69
CA THR A 238 -1.45 35.62 28.69
C THR A 238 0.00 35.50 28.24
N ALA A 239 0.69 36.63 28.13
CA ALA A 239 2.13 36.66 28.01
C ALA A 239 2.79 36.30 29.36
N GLN A 240 3.87 35.51 29.33
CA GLN A 240 4.59 35.00 30.51
C GLN A 240 6.08 35.30 30.43
N ALA A 241 6.74 35.46 31.59
CA ALA A 241 8.18 35.72 31.69
C ALA A 241 9.04 34.44 31.69
N THR A 242 8.41 33.26 31.66
CA THR A 242 9.08 31.96 31.58
C THR A 242 8.16 30.98 30.87
N HIS A 243 8.70 30.19 29.95
CA HIS A 243 8.00 29.12 29.23
C HIS A 243 8.84 27.83 29.27
N PHE A 244 8.16 26.71 29.10
CA PHE A 244 8.73 25.36 29.14
C PHE A 244 8.26 24.62 27.89
N ILE A 245 9.18 23.99 27.15
CA ILE A 245 8.84 23.15 25.99
C ILE A 245 9.42 21.74 26.23
N PRO A 246 8.58 20.70 26.40
CA PRO A 246 9.06 19.37 26.79
C PRO A 246 9.95 18.66 25.77
N HIS A 247 9.80 18.97 24.48
CA HIS A 247 10.80 18.64 23.46
C HIS A 247 10.85 19.71 22.36
N VAL A 248 12.02 19.88 21.77
CA VAL A 248 12.26 20.55 20.48
C VAL A 248 13.29 19.72 19.71
N PHE A 249 13.29 19.84 18.39
CA PHE A 249 14.13 19.02 17.52
C PHE A 249 15.11 19.86 16.71
N LYS A 250 16.27 19.26 16.42
CA LYS A 250 17.19 19.70 15.38
C LYS A 250 17.73 18.49 14.61
N MET A 251 17.28 18.34 13.37
CA MET A 251 17.60 17.22 12.46
C MET A 251 17.45 15.83 13.13
N ALA A 252 16.42 15.68 13.97
CA ALA A 252 16.25 14.53 14.86
C ALA A 252 14.76 14.28 15.18
N ASP A 253 14.44 13.13 15.77
CA ASP A 253 13.08 12.73 16.15
C ASP A 253 13.15 11.82 17.40
N LEU A 254 12.02 11.58 18.08
CA LEU A 254 11.89 10.65 19.21
C LEU A 254 11.88 9.18 18.77
N ILE A 255 11.57 8.93 17.49
CA ILE A 255 11.63 7.61 16.84
C ILE A 255 12.58 7.68 15.64
N ALA A 256 13.31 6.62 15.36
CA ALA A 256 14.43 6.63 14.40
C ALA A 256 14.02 6.58 12.92
N SER A 257 12.85 7.12 12.54
CA SER A 257 12.26 6.98 11.21
C SER A 257 12.29 8.23 10.33
N ASN A 258 12.61 9.41 10.88
CA ASN A 258 12.73 10.66 10.10
C ASN A 258 13.57 11.72 10.84
N GLN A 259 13.90 12.83 10.17
CA GLN A 259 14.48 14.02 10.78
C GLN A 259 13.43 15.13 10.91
N ARG A 260 13.22 15.64 12.13
CA ARG A 260 12.40 16.83 12.40
C ARG A 260 13.26 17.99 12.91
N SER A 261 12.78 19.21 12.74
CA SER A 261 13.33 20.43 13.36
C SER A 261 12.22 21.36 13.83
N SER A 262 12.43 22.05 14.95
CA SER A 262 11.45 23.00 15.49
C SER A 262 11.80 24.45 15.17
N ILE A 263 10.78 25.28 14.97
CA ILE A 263 10.88 26.74 14.85
C ILE A 263 10.10 27.36 16.00
N LEU A 264 10.75 28.26 16.74
CA LEU A 264 10.19 28.94 17.90
C LEU A 264 9.78 30.37 17.53
N PHE A 265 8.50 30.69 17.69
CA PHE A 265 7.91 31.98 17.36
C PHE A 265 7.62 32.78 18.63
N PHE A 266 8.16 33.99 18.71
CA PHE A 266 8.09 34.84 19.89
C PHE A 266 7.28 36.11 19.63
N VAL A 267 6.46 36.52 20.60
CA VAL A 267 5.76 37.82 20.62
C VAL A 267 6.00 38.50 21.96
N ASN A 268 6.41 39.75 21.93
CA ASN A 268 6.54 40.63 23.09
C ASN A 268 5.26 41.45 23.27
N ASP A 269 4.50 41.16 24.32
CA ASP A 269 3.23 41.86 24.63
C ASP A 269 3.46 43.22 25.33
N THR A 270 4.65 43.83 25.16
CA THR A 270 5.04 45.06 25.83
C THR A 270 5.62 46.12 24.89
N THR A 271 5.69 47.35 25.39
CA THR A 271 6.31 48.49 24.66
C THR A 271 7.79 48.69 24.99
N ASN A 272 8.36 47.84 25.84
CA ASN A 272 9.81 47.76 26.08
C ASN A 272 10.40 46.67 25.18
N SER A 273 11.70 46.73 24.87
CA SER A 273 12.36 45.58 24.24
C SER A 273 12.55 44.47 25.26
N ALA A 274 12.24 43.22 24.88
CA ALA A 274 12.43 42.03 25.68
C ALA A 274 13.83 41.44 25.46
N GLN A 275 14.52 41.12 26.55
CA GLN A 275 15.64 40.18 26.56
C GLN A 275 15.07 38.77 26.75
N VAL A 276 15.47 37.82 25.90
CA VAL A 276 15.03 36.41 26.02
C VAL A 276 16.25 35.50 26.00
N LEU A 277 16.27 34.53 26.92
CA LEU A 277 17.27 33.48 27.06
C LEU A 277 16.58 32.12 26.90
N LEU A 278 17.06 31.30 25.97
CA LEU A 278 16.64 29.93 25.74
C LEU A 278 17.77 29.01 26.24
N ASP A 279 17.53 28.24 27.29
CA ASP A 279 18.46 27.21 27.78
C ASP A 279 17.98 25.83 27.32
N PHE A 280 18.85 25.09 26.63
CA PHE A 280 18.58 23.77 26.04
C PHE A 280 19.16 22.66 26.92
N TYR A 281 18.29 21.83 27.50
CA TYR A 281 18.63 20.80 28.47
C TYR A 281 18.69 19.41 27.83
N MET A 282 19.67 18.62 28.27
CA MET A 282 19.71 17.17 28.10
C MET A 282 18.85 16.48 29.18
N ALA A 283 18.49 15.21 28.95
CA ALA A 283 17.74 14.40 29.91
C ALA A 283 18.43 14.19 31.28
N ASP A 284 19.73 14.47 31.40
CA ASP A 284 20.48 14.39 32.66
C ASP A 284 20.51 15.70 33.48
N GLY A 285 19.80 16.76 33.02
CA GLY A 285 19.78 18.07 33.67
C GLY A 285 20.91 19.02 33.25
N THR A 286 21.81 18.61 32.34
CA THR A 286 22.85 19.51 31.84
C THR A 286 22.34 20.43 30.74
N ILE A 287 22.68 21.73 30.82
CA ILE A 287 22.47 22.69 29.73
C ILE A 287 23.57 22.48 28.70
N THR A 288 23.20 22.01 27.51
CA THR A 288 24.12 21.78 26.38
C THR A 288 24.41 23.08 25.61
N TYR A 289 23.41 23.96 25.51
CA TYR A 289 23.50 25.20 24.74
C TYR A 289 22.57 26.27 25.34
N SER A 290 22.94 27.54 25.17
CA SER A 290 22.14 28.70 25.56
C SER A 290 22.10 29.70 24.41
N HIS A 291 20.90 30.18 24.05
CA HIS A 291 20.71 31.22 23.03
C HIS A 291 20.09 32.48 23.64
N SER A 292 20.52 33.66 23.20
CA SER A 292 19.99 34.94 23.71
C SER A 292 19.61 35.89 22.58
N LEU A 293 18.37 36.35 22.55
CA LEU A 293 17.84 37.30 21.57
C LEU A 293 17.32 38.60 22.23
N THR A 294 17.08 39.62 21.40
CA THR A 294 16.60 40.94 21.82
C THR A 294 15.56 41.42 20.83
N MET A 295 14.28 41.32 21.20
CA MET A 295 13.16 41.65 20.33
C MET A 295 12.40 42.89 20.81
N LEU A 296 11.64 43.53 19.90
CA LEU A 296 10.76 44.65 20.24
C LEU A 296 9.28 44.31 20.05
N ASN A 297 8.92 43.55 19.01
CA ASN A 297 7.52 43.15 18.74
C ASN A 297 7.43 41.62 18.62
N ASP A 298 8.13 41.06 17.64
CA ASP A 298 8.16 39.66 17.26
C ASP A 298 9.59 39.23 16.85
N ASP A 299 9.90 37.94 16.99
CA ASP A 299 11.18 37.33 16.58
C ASP A 299 11.01 35.80 16.37
N ILE A 300 11.94 35.16 15.65
CA ILE A 300 11.85 33.74 15.26
C ILE A 300 13.21 33.06 15.41
N VAL A 301 13.23 31.89 16.07
CA VAL A 301 14.42 31.02 16.16
C VAL A 301 14.11 29.67 15.50
N ASP A 302 14.59 29.50 14.28
CA ASP A 302 14.67 28.19 13.62
C ASP A 302 15.86 27.39 14.18
N LEU A 303 15.62 26.17 14.68
CA LEU A 303 16.66 25.31 15.23
C LEU A 303 17.51 24.64 14.14
N ALA A 304 17.01 24.43 12.92
CA ALA A 304 17.77 23.81 11.84
C ALA A 304 19.01 24.65 11.51
N THR A 305 18.84 25.96 11.31
CA THR A 305 19.94 26.91 11.05
C THR A 305 20.67 27.40 12.31
N LEU A 306 20.20 27.10 13.52
CA LEU A 306 20.78 27.58 14.78
C LEU A 306 22.20 27.05 15.03
N THR A 307 23.21 27.86 14.68
CA THR A 307 24.63 27.46 14.78
C THR A 307 25.09 27.28 16.23
N GLY A 308 25.76 26.15 16.51
CA GLY A 308 26.34 25.84 17.81
C GLY A 308 25.49 24.91 18.69
N LEU A 309 24.18 24.81 18.44
CA LEU A 309 23.36 23.71 18.97
C LEU A 309 23.66 22.42 18.16
N PRO A 310 24.06 21.31 18.79
CA PRO A 310 24.22 20.02 18.11
C PRO A 310 22.89 19.46 17.61
N GLU A 311 22.94 18.53 16.66
CA GLU A 311 21.76 17.75 16.25
C GLU A 311 21.26 16.86 17.42
N GLY A 312 19.95 16.67 17.51
CA GLY A 312 19.31 15.95 18.62
C GLY A 312 17.96 16.54 19.04
N PHE A 313 17.37 15.96 20.08
CA PHE A 313 16.19 16.48 20.77
C PHE A 313 16.57 17.02 22.15
N TYR A 314 15.89 18.09 22.58
CA TYR A 314 16.19 18.81 23.82
C TYR A 314 14.89 19.25 24.49
N SER A 315 14.86 19.44 25.81
CA SER A 315 13.85 20.31 26.42
C SER A 315 14.36 21.75 26.50
N VAL A 316 13.46 22.72 26.42
CA VAL A 316 13.82 24.14 26.49
C VAL A 316 13.20 24.77 27.72
N VAL A 317 13.99 25.60 28.43
CA VAL A 317 13.47 26.60 29.35
C VAL A 317 13.74 27.96 28.72
N VAL A 318 12.67 28.70 28.42
CA VAL A 318 12.74 30.07 27.92
C VAL A 318 12.48 31.01 29.09
N SER A 319 13.33 32.01 29.28
CA SER A 319 13.14 33.07 30.29
C SER A 319 13.27 34.46 29.66
N SER A 320 12.50 35.42 30.15
CA SER A 320 12.50 36.80 29.64
C SER A 320 12.32 37.84 30.74
N ASP A 321 12.85 39.05 30.52
CA ASP A 321 12.66 40.19 31.42
C ASP A 321 11.34 40.96 31.19
N GLN A 322 10.65 40.69 30.08
CA GLN A 322 9.27 41.13 29.82
C GLN A 322 8.35 39.91 29.63
N PRO A 323 7.03 40.02 29.85
CA PRO A 323 6.06 39.02 29.42
C PRO A 323 6.09 38.82 27.90
N ILE A 324 6.23 37.56 27.48
CA ILE A 324 6.22 37.13 26.07
C ILE A 324 5.19 36.02 25.83
N VAL A 325 4.65 35.92 24.62
CA VAL A 325 3.97 34.72 24.12
C VAL A 325 4.96 33.93 23.26
N LEU A 326 4.85 32.61 23.32
CA LEU A 326 5.68 31.64 22.62
C LEU A 326 4.76 30.58 22.00
N GLN A 327 5.03 30.20 20.75
CA GLN A 327 4.53 28.97 20.15
C GLN A 327 5.69 28.29 19.43
N ASP A 328 5.72 26.96 19.43
CA ASP A 328 6.65 26.18 18.63
C ASP A 328 5.91 25.42 17.53
N LEU A 329 6.54 25.34 16.36
CA LEU A 329 6.13 24.46 15.27
C LEU A 329 7.28 23.52 14.95
N THR A 330 7.04 22.23 15.11
CA THR A 330 7.96 21.19 14.64
C THR A 330 7.57 20.79 13.22
N PHE A 331 8.53 20.79 12.30
CA PHE A 331 8.40 20.36 10.92
C PHE A 331 9.25 19.12 10.67
N SER A 332 8.80 18.24 9.77
CA SER A 332 9.65 17.22 9.17
C SER A 332 10.56 17.81 8.09
N HIS A 333 11.63 17.09 7.75
CA HIS A 333 12.45 17.37 6.55
C HIS A 333 12.10 16.43 5.38
N GLU A 334 11.43 15.32 5.67
CA GLU A 334 10.96 14.31 4.71
C GLU A 334 9.44 14.08 4.86
N PRO A 335 8.73 13.54 3.86
CA PRO A 335 7.37 13.04 4.03
C PRO A 335 7.27 12.06 5.21
N GLN A 336 6.36 12.34 6.15
CA GLN A 336 6.23 11.53 7.36
C GLN A 336 5.43 10.23 7.10
N ALA A 337 6.10 9.08 7.13
CA ALA A 337 5.43 7.77 7.11
C ALA A 337 4.37 7.62 8.23
N ASN A 338 4.53 8.37 9.34
CA ASN A 338 3.56 8.46 10.43
C ASN A 338 3.11 9.92 10.64
N GLY A 339 1.81 10.21 10.56
CA GLY A 339 1.28 11.47 11.09
C GLY A 339 1.52 11.56 12.60
N VAL A 340 1.85 12.76 13.11
CA VAL A 340 2.18 12.99 14.53
C VAL A 340 1.24 14.02 15.16
N ALA A 341 0.30 13.57 15.99
CA ALA A 341 -0.62 14.44 16.70
C ALA A 341 -0.05 14.84 18.07
N GLU A 342 0.38 16.10 18.22
CA GLU A 342 1.01 16.60 19.45
C GLU A 342 0.04 17.43 20.32
N TYR A 343 0.02 17.22 21.65
CA TYR A 343 -0.81 18.03 22.57
C TYR A 343 -0.28 18.14 24.02
N ASP A 344 -0.27 19.36 24.58
CA ASP A 344 0.42 19.73 25.84
C ASP A 344 -0.48 19.81 27.10
N THR A 345 0.08 19.50 28.28
CA THR A 345 -0.53 19.70 29.62
C THR A 345 0.50 20.05 30.69
N ALA A 346 0.11 20.88 31.66
CA ALA A 346 0.82 21.03 32.93
C ALA A 346 0.12 20.25 34.05
N SER A 347 0.88 19.85 35.06
CA SER A 347 0.36 19.23 36.29
C SER A 347 -0.53 20.19 37.07
N ASN A 348 -1.65 19.69 37.59
CA ASN A 348 -2.49 20.43 38.54
C ASN A 348 -1.77 20.67 39.89
N ASP A 349 -2.42 21.43 40.79
CA ASP A 349 -1.91 21.77 42.14
C ASP A 349 -1.46 20.56 42.99
N ASN A 350 -1.89 19.34 42.65
CA ASN A 350 -1.50 18.10 43.33
C ASN A 350 -0.38 17.33 42.61
N GLY A 351 0.34 17.96 41.68
CA GLY A 351 1.44 17.34 40.93
C GLY A 351 0.97 16.27 39.94
N THR A 352 -0.31 16.28 39.53
CA THR A 352 -0.86 15.27 38.61
C THR A 352 -1.14 15.86 37.23
N VAL A 353 -0.56 15.26 36.20
CA VAL A 353 -0.88 15.44 34.78
C VAL A 353 -1.94 14.42 34.38
N THR A 354 -2.91 14.84 33.54
CA THR A 354 -3.88 13.94 32.90
C THR A 354 -3.61 13.83 31.40
N LEU A 355 -3.61 12.60 30.87
CA LEU A 355 -3.55 12.29 29.44
C LEU A 355 -4.90 11.67 29.01
N PRO A 356 -5.87 12.46 28.48
CA PRO A 356 -7.23 11.98 28.19
C PRO A 356 -7.30 10.98 27.04
N ARG A 357 -6.33 11.04 26.11
CA ARG A 357 -6.08 10.06 25.07
C ARG A 357 -4.66 9.52 25.24
N PHE A 358 -4.52 8.21 25.30
CA PHE A 358 -3.23 7.57 25.44
C PHE A 358 -3.31 6.15 24.89
N LEU A 359 -2.35 5.74 24.07
CA LEU A 359 -2.48 4.57 23.20
C LEU A 359 -1.26 3.64 23.24
N LYS A 360 -1.55 2.34 23.14
CA LYS A 360 -0.64 1.30 22.65
C LYS A 360 -1.47 0.27 21.88
N GLU A 361 -1.65 0.55 20.60
CA GLU A 361 -2.24 -0.36 19.62
C GLU A 361 -1.09 -0.91 18.75
N GLU A 362 -1.40 -1.66 17.69
CA GLU A 362 -0.39 -2.37 16.88
C GLU A 362 0.31 -1.44 15.87
N ASP A 363 -0.44 -0.45 15.40
CA ASP A 363 -0.04 0.62 14.48
C ASP A 363 0.03 2.00 15.18
N HIS A 364 -0.92 2.32 16.06
CA HIS A 364 -1.00 3.60 16.77
C HIS A 364 -0.36 3.56 18.17
N TYR A 365 0.54 4.49 18.48
CA TYR A 365 1.13 4.60 19.83
C TYR A 365 1.47 6.03 20.25
N SER A 366 1.37 6.27 21.56
CA SER A 366 1.76 7.53 22.18
C SER A 366 3.22 7.54 22.62
N VAL A 367 3.90 8.68 22.46
CA VAL A 367 5.19 9.00 23.06
C VAL A 367 5.01 10.23 23.94
N VAL A 368 5.44 10.19 25.20
CA VAL A 368 5.28 11.30 26.15
C VAL A 368 6.64 11.87 26.50
N SER A 369 6.84 13.17 26.28
CA SER A 369 7.97 13.91 26.84
C SER A 369 7.51 14.67 28.08
N LEU A 370 8.08 14.32 29.23
CA LEU A 370 7.78 14.92 30.53
C LEU A 370 8.90 15.85 30.96
N GLN A 371 8.65 17.15 31.08
CA GLN A 371 9.60 18.16 31.58
C GLN A 371 9.35 18.49 33.05
N ASN A 372 10.41 18.58 33.86
CA ASN A 372 10.31 19.10 35.23
C ASN A 372 10.38 20.64 35.20
N VAL A 373 9.25 21.28 35.54
CA VAL A 373 9.11 22.75 35.54
C VAL A 373 9.30 23.36 36.94
N GLY A 374 9.71 22.54 37.91
CA GLY A 374 10.11 22.97 39.25
C GLY A 374 11.61 23.19 39.42
N THR A 375 12.05 23.32 40.67
CA THR A 375 13.45 23.64 41.06
C THR A 375 14.19 22.51 41.77
N GLU A 376 13.52 21.38 41.98
CA GLU A 376 14.04 20.18 42.65
C GLU A 376 13.82 18.96 41.72
N GLU A 377 14.71 17.97 41.77
CA GLU A 377 14.55 16.70 41.02
C GLU A 377 13.24 15.99 41.42
N THR A 378 12.51 15.44 40.46
CA THR A 378 11.20 14.81 40.68
C THR A 378 11.11 13.45 40.01
N THR A 379 10.33 12.53 40.58
CA THR A 379 9.98 11.25 39.96
C THR A 379 8.54 11.34 39.44
N ALA A 380 8.34 11.06 38.16
CA ALA A 380 7.03 10.92 37.52
C ALA A 380 6.64 9.44 37.43
N VAL A 381 5.42 9.11 37.84
CA VAL A 381 4.86 7.74 37.85
C VAL A 381 3.57 7.70 37.04
N PHE A 382 3.51 6.78 36.07
CA PHE A 382 2.32 6.58 35.24
C PHE A 382 1.32 5.60 35.89
N VAL A 383 0.03 5.94 35.82
CA VAL A 383 -1.10 5.05 36.14
C VAL A 383 -2.03 5.01 34.93
N TYR A 384 -2.13 3.85 34.30
CA TYR A 384 -2.84 3.65 33.03
C TYR A 384 -4.27 3.15 33.24
N TYR A 385 -5.21 3.60 32.40
CA TYR A 385 -6.65 3.29 32.52
C TYR A 385 -7.27 2.82 31.19
N SER A 386 -8.21 1.89 31.29
CA SER A 386 -9.11 1.51 30.20
C SER A 386 -10.27 2.51 30.03
N GLU A 387 -11.06 2.32 28.98
CA GLU A 387 -12.26 3.12 28.69
C GLU A 387 -13.28 3.12 29.86
N ASP A 388 -13.52 1.94 30.45
CA ASP A 388 -14.37 1.75 31.64
C ASP A 388 -13.80 2.38 32.94
N GLY A 389 -12.58 2.93 32.90
CA GLY A 389 -11.90 3.50 34.07
C GLY A 389 -11.22 2.48 34.97
N VAL A 390 -10.98 1.25 34.48
CA VAL A 390 -10.22 0.23 35.20
C VAL A 390 -8.73 0.52 35.07
N SER A 391 -8.04 0.66 36.22
CA SER A 391 -6.58 0.84 36.26
C SER A 391 -5.87 -0.48 35.96
N PHE A 392 -4.87 -0.46 35.08
CA PHE A 392 -4.07 -1.65 34.78
C PHE A 392 -3.07 -1.99 35.89
N PRO A 393 -2.96 -3.27 36.33
CA PRO A 393 -1.97 -3.70 37.30
C PRO A 393 -0.63 -4.02 36.62
N VAL A 394 0.25 -3.03 36.54
CA VAL A 394 1.64 -3.17 36.08
C VAL A 394 2.60 -2.60 37.12
N ASP A 395 3.85 -3.08 37.12
CA ASP A 395 4.92 -2.45 37.89
C ASP A 395 5.11 -1.00 37.39
N GLU A 396 5.12 -0.05 38.32
CA GLU A 396 5.00 1.39 38.03
C GLU A 396 6.13 1.92 37.13
N THR A 397 5.78 2.44 35.95
CA THR A 397 6.72 3.15 35.06
C THR A 397 7.13 4.47 35.72
N ALA A 398 8.24 4.41 36.47
CA ALA A 398 8.78 5.52 37.24
C ALA A 398 10.03 6.12 36.57
N VAL A 399 9.98 7.42 36.25
CA VAL A 399 11.05 8.14 35.55
C VAL A 399 11.50 9.32 36.40
N THR A 400 12.81 9.49 36.59
CA THR A 400 13.38 10.60 37.37
C THR A 400 13.83 11.71 36.44
N ILE A 401 13.45 12.95 36.77
CA ILE A 401 13.57 14.12 35.87
C ILE A 401 14.22 15.28 36.65
N PRO A 402 15.48 15.65 36.33
CA PRO A 402 16.14 16.83 36.89
C PRO A 402 15.43 18.14 36.49
N PRO A 403 15.59 19.25 37.23
CA PRO A 403 14.99 20.55 36.89
C PRO A 403 15.34 21.01 35.46
N GLY A 404 14.35 21.48 34.70
CA GLY A 404 14.49 21.99 33.33
C GLY A 404 14.64 20.91 32.24
N ALA A 405 15.18 19.74 32.59
CA ALA A 405 15.25 18.57 31.71
C ALA A 405 13.88 17.96 31.45
N SER A 406 13.78 17.19 30.35
CA SER A 406 12.70 16.24 30.12
C SER A 406 13.19 14.80 30.02
N ALA A 407 12.26 13.87 30.22
CA ALA A 407 12.45 12.45 29.96
C ALA A 407 11.29 11.93 29.12
N THR A 408 11.59 11.00 28.21
CA THR A 408 10.62 10.45 27.25
C THR A 408 10.20 9.05 27.65
N VAL A 409 8.92 8.72 27.47
CA VAL A 409 8.36 7.36 27.56
C VAL A 409 7.68 7.03 26.24
N ASN A 410 8.21 6.05 25.51
CA ASN A 410 7.69 5.58 24.23
C ASN A 410 6.84 4.31 24.43
N MET A 411 5.55 4.36 24.11
CA MET A 411 4.67 3.21 24.31
C MET A 411 4.98 2.01 23.40
N ALA A 412 5.63 2.20 22.24
CA ALA A 412 6.08 1.09 21.41
C ALA A 412 7.11 0.22 22.16
N THR A 413 8.18 0.84 22.67
CA THR A 413 9.37 0.14 23.22
C THR A 413 9.34 -0.07 24.73
N ASP A 414 8.86 0.90 25.50
CA ASP A 414 9.16 1.00 26.94
C ASP A 414 8.04 0.43 27.83
N ALA A 415 6.84 0.26 27.27
CA ALA A 415 5.63 -0.03 28.03
C ALA A 415 5.39 -1.54 28.24
N PRO A 416 5.12 -1.99 29.48
CA PRO A 416 5.00 -3.40 29.88
C PRO A 416 3.74 -4.14 29.37
N PHE A 417 3.00 -3.54 28.45
CA PHE A 417 1.79 -4.11 27.85
C PHE A 417 2.11 -4.80 26.52
N GLY A 418 1.37 -5.88 26.22
CA GLY A 418 1.26 -6.40 24.85
C GLY A 418 0.52 -5.44 23.92
N THR A 419 0.44 -5.78 22.64
CA THR A 419 -0.37 -5.05 21.66
C THR A 419 -1.85 -5.03 22.03
N ASN A 420 -2.54 -3.95 21.65
CA ASN A 420 -4.00 -3.82 21.73
C ASN A 420 -4.60 -4.03 23.15
N ALA A 421 -3.92 -3.50 24.17
CA ALA A 421 -4.25 -3.74 25.59
C ALA A 421 -5.56 -3.09 26.10
N GLY A 422 -6.34 -2.39 25.26
CA GLY A 422 -7.54 -1.66 25.67
C GLY A 422 -7.26 -0.42 26.54
N LEU A 423 -6.04 0.10 26.44
CA LEU A 423 -5.54 1.28 27.15
C LEU A 423 -5.99 2.54 26.39
N ARG A 424 -6.63 3.48 27.10
CA ARG A 424 -7.26 4.68 26.50
C ARG A 424 -6.77 6.01 27.10
N SER A 425 -6.23 5.99 28.32
CA SER A 425 -5.75 7.19 29.00
C SER A 425 -4.75 6.88 30.12
N ALA A 426 -4.08 7.91 30.62
CA ALA A 426 -3.18 7.79 31.78
C ALA A 426 -3.27 9.02 32.70
N LEU A 427 -2.89 8.81 33.96
CA LEU A 427 -2.47 9.86 34.88
C LEU A 427 -0.96 9.77 35.07
N VAL A 428 -0.28 10.90 35.23
CA VAL A 428 1.14 10.96 35.59
C VAL A 428 1.28 11.76 36.88
N HIS A 429 1.68 11.10 37.96
CA HIS A 429 1.85 11.71 39.27
C HIS A 429 3.33 12.06 39.50
N SER A 430 3.64 13.30 39.86
CA SER A 430 5.00 13.71 40.26
C SER A 430 5.17 13.68 41.78
N SER A 431 6.37 13.37 42.26
CA SER A 431 6.62 13.15 43.70
C SER A 431 6.76 14.43 44.53
N ASN A 432 7.34 15.49 43.97
CA ASN A 432 7.73 16.69 44.74
C ASN A 432 7.93 17.98 43.92
N ALA A 433 7.89 17.93 42.58
CA ALA A 433 7.95 19.13 41.73
C ALA A 433 6.93 19.05 40.58
N PRO A 434 6.34 20.17 40.11
CA PRO A 434 5.40 20.18 39.00
C PRO A 434 6.06 19.72 37.70
N ILE A 435 5.26 19.14 36.80
CA ILE A 435 5.70 18.62 35.51
C ILE A 435 4.81 19.14 34.38
N MET A 436 5.37 19.26 33.18
CA MET A 436 4.65 19.49 31.93
C MET A 436 4.84 18.28 31.02
N ALA A 437 3.80 17.86 30.32
CA ALA A 437 3.83 16.73 29.39
C ALA A 437 3.39 17.17 28.00
N ARG A 438 4.20 16.86 26.99
CA ARG A 438 3.77 16.78 25.60
C ARG A 438 3.52 15.33 25.26
N VAL A 439 2.33 15.01 24.73
CA VAL A 439 2.06 13.71 24.11
C VAL A 439 2.17 13.90 22.60
N ALA A 440 2.95 13.06 21.93
CA ALA A 440 2.99 12.91 20.48
C ALA A 440 2.43 11.53 20.13
N GLU A 441 1.36 11.47 19.35
CA GLU A 441 0.73 10.21 18.91
C GLU A 441 1.10 9.95 17.46
N TYR A 442 1.76 8.82 17.21
CA TYR A 442 2.19 8.40 15.88
C TYR A 442 1.13 7.49 15.24
N GLN A 443 0.73 7.81 14.02
CA GLN A 443 -0.25 7.08 13.20
C GLN A 443 0.33 6.84 11.80
N PRO A 444 0.59 5.59 11.36
CA PRO A 444 1.00 5.29 9.99
C PRO A 444 0.01 5.82 8.95
N ARG A 445 0.51 6.33 7.81
CA ARG A 445 -0.36 6.81 6.72
C ARG A 445 -1.11 5.66 6.05
N LEU A 446 -2.41 5.84 5.83
CA LEU A 446 -3.26 4.90 5.11
C LEU A 446 -3.65 5.48 3.75
N GLY A 447 -2.72 5.38 2.81
CA GLY A 447 -2.90 5.61 1.38
C GLY A 447 -3.16 4.29 0.64
N VAL A 448 -3.98 4.32 -0.44
CA VAL A 448 -4.54 3.19 -1.22
C VAL A 448 -4.52 1.85 -0.46
N GLY A 449 -5.23 1.85 0.68
CA GLY A 449 -4.91 0.99 1.82
C GLY A 449 -4.54 -0.46 1.49
N CYS A 450 -3.26 -0.80 1.73
CA CYS A 450 -2.85 -2.16 2.03
C CYS A 450 -3.81 -2.68 3.11
N GLN A 451 -4.65 -3.65 2.75
CA GLN A 451 -5.55 -4.27 3.71
C GLN A 451 -4.69 -5.23 4.52
N PRO A 452 -4.57 -5.07 5.86
CA PRO A 452 -3.77 -5.99 6.66
C PRO A 452 -4.29 -7.41 6.51
N VAL A 453 -3.39 -8.40 6.47
CA VAL A 453 -3.82 -9.79 6.65
C VAL A 453 -4.22 -9.95 8.13
N THR A 454 -5.52 -9.86 8.41
CA THR A 454 -6.10 -10.02 9.77
C THR A 454 -6.62 -11.42 10.02
N THR A 455 -6.99 -12.12 8.94
CA THR A 455 -7.48 -13.49 8.98
C THR A 455 -6.79 -14.33 7.92
N THR A 456 -6.21 -15.44 8.35
CA THR A 456 -5.86 -16.54 7.46
C THR A 456 -6.36 -17.86 8.04
N THR A 457 -6.59 -18.83 7.17
CA THR A 457 -7.01 -20.18 7.51
C THR A 457 -6.30 -21.15 6.58
N ILE A 458 -5.75 -22.25 7.13
CA ILE A 458 -5.30 -23.36 6.31
C ILE A 458 -6.51 -24.22 5.95
N GLU A 459 -6.83 -24.37 4.67
CA GLU A 459 -7.68 -25.47 4.20
C GLU A 459 -6.89 -26.78 4.33
N PRO A 460 -7.31 -27.74 5.16
CA PRO A 460 -6.60 -29.01 5.31
C PRO A 460 -6.84 -29.91 4.09
N PRO A 461 -5.90 -30.83 3.78
CA PRO A 461 -6.04 -31.78 2.68
C PRO A 461 -7.36 -32.57 2.79
N PRO A 462 -8.14 -32.70 1.70
CA PRO A 462 -9.57 -33.07 1.73
C PRO A 462 -9.85 -34.58 1.96
N VAL A 463 -9.00 -35.30 2.69
CA VAL A 463 -9.03 -36.77 2.80
C VAL A 463 -9.43 -37.21 4.21
N GLU A 464 -10.42 -38.11 4.33
CA GLU A 464 -10.88 -38.64 5.63
C GLU A 464 -9.81 -39.45 6.40
N GLN A 465 -8.70 -39.82 5.75
CA GLN A 465 -7.54 -40.43 6.37
C GLN A 465 -6.26 -39.91 5.72
N LEU A 466 -5.35 -39.37 6.53
CA LEU A 466 -4.02 -38.96 6.10
C LEU A 466 -3.01 -40.08 6.41
N LEU A 467 -2.00 -40.23 5.56
CA LEU A 467 -1.11 -41.38 5.55
C LEU A 467 0.36 -41.00 5.33
N VAL A 468 1.24 -41.69 6.05
CA VAL A 468 2.70 -41.54 5.92
C VAL A 468 3.18 -41.86 4.51
N GLY A 469 4.09 -41.03 4.00
CA GLY A 469 4.63 -41.15 2.65
C GLY A 469 3.67 -40.73 1.53
N VAL A 470 2.58 -40.01 1.85
CA VAL A 470 1.71 -39.33 0.88
C VAL A 470 2.06 -37.83 0.86
N PRO A 471 2.31 -37.23 -0.32
CA PRO A 471 2.38 -35.78 -0.46
C PRO A 471 1.01 -35.16 -0.17
N LEU A 472 0.97 -34.22 0.77
CA LEU A 472 -0.21 -33.44 1.12
C LEU A 472 -0.05 -32.01 0.60
N LEU A 473 -1.16 -31.44 0.11
CA LEU A 473 -1.31 -30.01 -0.14
C LEU A 473 -2.05 -29.36 1.03
N PHE A 474 -1.52 -28.25 1.51
CA PHE A 474 -2.18 -27.28 2.37
C PHE A 474 -2.33 -25.97 1.60
N THR A 475 -3.48 -25.30 1.71
CA THR A 475 -3.70 -23.99 1.06
C THR A 475 -4.02 -22.96 2.13
N ALA A 476 -3.24 -21.87 2.17
CA ALA A 476 -3.55 -20.70 2.96
C ALA A 476 -4.59 -19.85 2.22
N VAL A 477 -5.74 -19.64 2.86
CA VAL A 477 -6.72 -18.63 2.43
C VAL A 477 -6.55 -17.44 3.36
N SER A 478 -6.32 -16.25 2.81
CA SER A 478 -5.98 -15.05 3.58
C SER A 478 -6.74 -13.83 3.06
N ASP A 479 -7.29 -13.03 3.97
CA ASP A 479 -7.71 -11.65 3.65
C ASP A 479 -6.48 -10.75 3.41
N GLY A 480 -6.68 -9.44 3.35
CA GLY A 480 -5.65 -8.47 3.02
C GLY A 480 -5.41 -8.28 1.52
N SER A 481 -4.62 -7.26 1.17
CA SER A 481 -4.27 -6.88 -0.20
C SER A 481 -3.21 -7.79 -0.80
N ASP A 482 -3.04 -7.73 -2.13
CA ASP A 482 -1.94 -8.37 -2.86
C ASP A 482 -0.57 -7.85 -2.34
N SER A 483 0.54 -8.52 -2.72
CA SER A 483 1.91 -8.49 -2.12
C SER A 483 2.22 -9.52 -1.00
N LYS A 484 1.25 -10.38 -0.65
CA LYS A 484 1.37 -11.39 0.43
C LYS A 484 2.56 -12.33 0.25
N GLN A 485 3.46 -12.34 1.23
CA GLN A 485 4.48 -13.35 1.47
C GLN A 485 3.93 -14.42 2.42
N TYR A 486 4.37 -15.66 2.25
CA TYR A 486 3.97 -16.79 3.08
C TYR A 486 5.21 -17.42 3.72
N SER A 487 5.08 -17.89 4.95
CA SER A 487 6.12 -18.66 5.62
C SER A 487 5.49 -19.86 6.33
N TRP A 488 5.86 -21.06 5.88
CA TRP A 488 5.30 -22.30 6.39
C TRP A 488 6.24 -22.99 7.37
N THR A 489 5.68 -23.61 8.41
CA THR A 489 6.41 -24.51 9.30
C THR A 489 5.67 -25.82 9.52
N VAL A 490 6.43 -26.90 9.71
CA VAL A 490 5.94 -28.24 10.05
C VAL A 490 6.65 -28.73 11.31
N ASP A 491 5.87 -29.06 12.34
CA ASP A 491 6.32 -29.38 13.70
C ASP A 491 7.27 -28.33 14.29
N GLY A 492 7.11 -27.05 13.90
CA GLY A 492 7.96 -25.92 14.31
C GLY A 492 9.28 -25.79 13.55
N ASN A 493 9.49 -26.57 12.48
CA ASN A 493 10.64 -26.45 11.57
C ASN A 493 10.20 -25.71 10.29
N PRO A 494 10.99 -24.79 9.72
CA PRO A 494 10.69 -24.17 8.43
C PRO A 494 10.47 -25.21 7.33
N ALA A 495 9.45 -24.99 6.49
CA ALA A 495 9.16 -25.79 5.32
C ALA A 495 9.50 -25.03 4.03
N ASP A 496 9.72 -25.77 2.94
CA ASP A 496 10.26 -25.25 1.69
C ASP A 496 9.13 -24.70 0.78
N SER A 497 8.47 -23.62 1.22
CA SER A 497 7.52 -22.83 0.42
C SER A 497 7.41 -21.40 0.95
N ASP A 498 7.40 -20.44 0.02
CA ASP A 498 7.11 -19.01 0.20
C ASP A 498 5.76 -18.58 -0.43
N THR A 499 4.97 -19.53 -0.96
CA THR A 499 3.69 -19.26 -1.65
C THR A 499 2.46 -19.62 -0.81
N MET A 500 1.25 -19.33 -1.33
CA MET A 500 -0.03 -19.66 -0.68
C MET A 500 -0.30 -21.17 -0.52
N THR A 501 0.56 -22.03 -1.07
CA THR A 501 0.46 -23.48 -0.98
C THR A 501 1.68 -24.07 -0.27
N LEU A 502 1.46 -25.14 0.51
CA LEU A 502 2.54 -25.98 1.02
C LEU A 502 2.39 -27.40 0.52
N HIS A 503 3.46 -27.91 -0.07
CA HIS A 503 3.65 -29.32 -0.36
C HIS A 503 4.54 -29.97 0.69
N HIS A 504 3.97 -30.91 1.45
CA HIS A 504 4.71 -31.63 2.46
C HIS A 504 4.38 -33.13 2.46
N THR A 505 5.42 -33.96 2.57
CA THR A 505 5.30 -35.41 2.72
C THR A 505 5.80 -35.79 4.11
N PHE A 506 4.93 -36.39 4.91
CA PHE A 506 5.25 -36.76 6.29
C PHE A 506 5.82 -38.18 6.38
N ASP A 507 6.98 -38.32 7.02
CA ASP A 507 7.71 -39.59 7.16
C ASP A 507 7.32 -40.41 8.41
N THR A 508 6.55 -39.85 9.34
CA THR A 508 6.22 -40.48 10.64
C THR A 508 4.72 -40.55 10.94
N VAL A 509 4.34 -41.59 11.69
CA VAL A 509 2.95 -41.84 12.12
C VAL A 509 2.68 -41.08 13.41
N GLY A 510 1.69 -40.19 13.41
CA GLY A 510 1.34 -39.36 14.57
C GLY A 510 0.42 -38.20 14.22
N GLU A 511 0.15 -37.34 15.21
CA GLU A 511 -0.30 -35.97 14.94
C GLU A 511 0.93 -35.13 14.58
N HIS A 512 0.79 -34.33 13.53
CA HIS A 512 1.77 -33.35 13.08
C HIS A 512 1.12 -31.97 13.00
N GLN A 513 1.89 -30.92 13.28
CA GLN A 513 1.47 -29.53 13.30
C GLN A 513 1.92 -28.82 12.02
N VAL A 514 1.01 -28.11 11.34
CA VAL A 514 1.31 -27.29 10.17
C VAL A 514 0.83 -25.88 10.45
N VAL A 515 1.75 -24.92 10.37
CA VAL A 515 1.47 -23.50 10.60
C VAL A 515 1.86 -22.71 9.37
N VAL A 516 1.02 -21.76 8.97
CA VAL A 516 1.36 -20.70 8.01
C VAL A 516 1.33 -19.35 8.72
N THR A 517 2.37 -18.57 8.52
CA THR A 517 2.39 -17.13 8.75
C THR A 517 2.22 -16.46 7.39
N VAL A 518 1.19 -15.62 7.24
CA VAL A 518 0.96 -14.83 6.03
C VAL A 518 1.16 -13.36 6.38
N THR A 519 2.05 -12.69 5.66
CA THR A 519 2.42 -11.29 5.85
C THR A 519 2.25 -10.51 4.56
N ASN A 520 1.63 -9.34 4.62
CA ASN A 520 1.86 -8.27 3.64
C ASN A 520 2.43 -7.04 4.37
N ASP A 521 2.67 -5.97 3.63
CA ASP A 521 3.41 -4.80 4.10
C ASP A 521 2.71 -4.01 5.22
N CYS A 522 1.51 -4.43 5.62
CA CYS A 522 0.66 -3.79 6.63
C CYS A 522 0.06 -4.75 7.68
N GLY A 523 0.24 -6.07 7.58
CA GLY A 523 -0.39 -7.01 8.52
C GLY A 523 0.11 -8.45 8.47
N LEU A 524 -0.11 -9.18 9.56
CA LEU A 524 0.35 -10.55 9.77
C LEU A 524 -0.77 -11.40 10.39
N ALA A 525 -1.18 -12.47 9.69
CA ALA A 525 -2.04 -13.50 10.26
C ALA A 525 -1.29 -14.84 10.36
N ASN A 526 -1.61 -15.61 11.40
CA ASN A 526 -1.16 -16.99 11.54
C ASN A 526 -2.36 -17.93 11.52
N ALA A 527 -2.22 -19.08 10.87
CA ALA A 527 -3.15 -20.20 11.01
C ALA A 527 -2.38 -21.49 11.28
N GLU A 528 -2.93 -22.32 12.15
CA GLU A 528 -2.41 -23.65 12.48
C GLU A 528 -3.45 -24.73 12.14
N THR A 529 -2.98 -25.92 11.75
CA THR A 529 -3.83 -27.10 11.57
C THR A 529 -3.07 -28.37 11.97
N ALA A 530 -3.77 -29.31 12.61
CA ALA A 530 -3.21 -30.57 13.07
C ALA A 530 -3.65 -31.72 12.16
N VAL A 531 -2.68 -32.47 11.62
CA VAL A 531 -2.92 -33.63 10.75
C VAL A 531 -2.55 -34.93 11.43
N SER A 532 -3.54 -35.82 11.62
CA SER A 532 -3.35 -37.18 12.13
C SER A 532 -2.99 -38.14 10.99
N LEU A 533 -1.70 -38.43 10.84
CA LEU A 533 -1.19 -39.38 9.85
C LEU A 533 -1.13 -40.81 10.40
N THR A 534 -1.68 -41.75 9.63
CA THR A 534 -1.67 -43.18 9.93
C THR A 534 -0.69 -43.95 9.03
N ALA A 535 -0.37 -45.21 9.36
CA ALA A 535 0.58 -45.99 8.59
C ALA A 535 0.00 -46.44 7.23
N SER A 536 0.60 -46.02 6.12
CA SER A 536 0.22 -46.51 4.79
C SER A 536 0.68 -47.95 4.57
N THR A 537 -0.17 -48.77 3.96
CA THR A 537 0.26 -50.07 3.41
C THR A 537 0.87 -49.81 2.04
N ILE A 538 2.19 -49.63 1.98
CA ILE A 538 2.91 -49.39 0.73
C ILE A 538 2.93 -50.68 -0.11
N ARG A 539 2.53 -50.57 -1.39
CA ARG A 539 2.72 -51.60 -2.42
C ARG A 539 3.84 -51.20 -3.36
N TYR A 540 4.48 -52.21 -3.94
CA TYR A 540 5.63 -52.03 -4.83
C TYR A 540 5.34 -52.67 -6.19
N VAL A 541 5.70 -51.98 -7.27
CA VAL A 541 5.44 -52.45 -8.65
C VAL A 541 6.72 -52.40 -9.47
N ALA A 542 7.08 -53.52 -10.10
CA ALA A 542 8.20 -53.61 -11.04
C ALA A 542 7.87 -54.61 -12.16
N LEU A 543 8.16 -54.28 -13.42
CA LEU A 543 7.75 -55.06 -14.60
C LEU A 543 8.22 -56.53 -14.60
N ASP A 544 9.32 -56.85 -13.93
CA ASP A 544 9.83 -58.23 -13.80
C ASP A 544 9.36 -58.95 -12.52
N GLY A 545 8.57 -58.27 -11.68
CA GLY A 545 8.10 -58.77 -10.38
C GLY A 545 9.17 -58.78 -9.28
N THR A 546 10.32 -58.11 -9.45
CA THR A 546 11.45 -58.15 -8.50
C THR A 546 11.66 -56.81 -7.77
N CYS A 547 10.75 -56.47 -6.85
CA CYS A 547 10.77 -55.23 -6.07
C CYS A 547 11.92 -55.12 -5.03
N GLY A 548 13.11 -55.67 -5.29
CA GLY A 548 14.27 -55.59 -4.40
C GLY A 548 14.16 -56.36 -3.06
N GLY A 549 13.07 -57.11 -2.86
CA GLY A 549 12.72 -57.74 -1.59
C GLY A 549 11.59 -57.03 -0.81
N ALA A 550 11.13 -55.87 -1.27
CA ALA A 550 9.95 -55.19 -0.73
C ALA A 550 8.65 -55.97 -1.04
N THR A 551 7.67 -55.92 -0.14
CA THR A 551 6.41 -56.68 -0.26
C THR A 551 5.22 -55.91 0.34
N PRO A 552 4.01 -55.99 -0.26
CA PRO A 552 3.64 -56.78 -1.44
C PRO A 552 4.23 -56.20 -2.73
N CYS A 553 4.66 -57.09 -3.61
CA CYS A 553 5.25 -56.77 -4.92
C CYS A 553 4.35 -57.30 -6.03
N HIS A 554 4.12 -56.49 -7.07
CA HIS A 554 3.29 -56.80 -8.23
C HIS A 554 4.05 -56.58 -9.54
N SER A 555 3.76 -57.39 -10.56
CA SER A 555 4.29 -57.22 -11.92
C SER A 555 3.35 -56.49 -12.90
N SER A 556 2.12 -56.19 -12.48
CA SER A 556 1.19 -55.27 -13.16
C SER A 556 0.82 -54.13 -12.22
N LEU A 557 0.81 -52.92 -12.76
CA LEU A 557 0.39 -51.72 -12.04
C LEU A 557 -1.13 -51.71 -11.84
N GLN A 558 -1.89 -52.19 -12.83
CA GLN A 558 -3.34 -52.32 -12.69
C GLN A 558 -3.74 -53.39 -11.65
N GLU A 559 -2.97 -54.46 -11.48
CA GLU A 559 -3.18 -55.46 -10.40
C GLU A 559 -2.93 -54.85 -9.01
N ALA A 560 -1.87 -54.06 -8.85
CA ALA A 560 -1.61 -53.35 -7.60
C ALA A 560 -2.76 -52.40 -7.26
N ILE A 561 -3.21 -51.58 -8.21
CA ILE A 561 -4.37 -50.67 -8.04
C ILE A 561 -5.65 -51.46 -7.73
N ALA A 562 -5.90 -52.59 -8.40
CA ALA A 562 -7.09 -53.41 -8.17
C ALA A 562 -7.12 -54.01 -6.75
N THR A 563 -5.99 -54.55 -6.28
CA THR A 563 -5.85 -55.17 -4.95
C THR A 563 -5.66 -54.18 -3.81
N ALA A 564 -5.30 -52.94 -4.11
CA ALA A 564 -5.14 -51.89 -3.11
C ALA A 564 -6.44 -51.56 -2.36
N GLN A 565 -6.31 -51.26 -1.08
CA GLN A 565 -7.37 -50.64 -0.29
C GLN A 565 -7.40 -49.12 -0.56
N PRO A 566 -8.53 -48.43 -0.30
CA PRO A 566 -8.58 -46.97 -0.36
C PRO A 566 -7.45 -46.32 0.44
N ASN A 567 -6.94 -45.22 -0.08
CA ASN A 567 -5.84 -44.38 0.44
C ASN A 567 -4.43 -45.01 0.37
N GLU A 568 -4.26 -46.31 0.07
CA GLU A 568 -2.92 -46.93 0.03
C GLU A 568 -1.94 -46.29 -0.98
N VAL A 569 -0.64 -46.30 -0.63
CA VAL A 569 0.47 -45.84 -1.47
C VAL A 569 0.99 -46.98 -2.36
N ILE A 570 1.23 -46.68 -3.63
CA ILE A 570 1.85 -47.59 -4.61
C ILE A 570 3.11 -46.91 -5.15
N LYS A 571 4.29 -47.45 -4.78
CA LYS A 571 5.59 -47.03 -5.35
C LYS A 571 5.91 -47.86 -6.59
N ILE A 572 6.30 -47.20 -7.68
CA ILE A 572 6.43 -47.80 -9.01
C ILE A 572 7.88 -47.67 -9.49
N ALA A 573 8.46 -48.77 -9.96
CA ALA A 573 9.79 -48.78 -10.56
C ALA A 573 9.78 -48.17 -11.97
N GLY A 574 10.93 -47.65 -12.38
CA GLY A 574 11.17 -47.20 -13.75
C GLY A 574 10.92 -48.28 -14.81
N GLY A 575 10.39 -47.87 -15.96
CA GLY A 575 9.96 -48.77 -17.03
C GLY A 575 8.69 -48.29 -17.73
N SER A 576 8.35 -48.91 -18.87
CA SER A 576 7.12 -48.63 -19.62
C SER A 576 6.03 -49.65 -19.30
N TYR A 577 4.86 -49.17 -18.90
CA TYR A 577 3.68 -49.94 -18.51
C TYR A 577 2.59 -49.77 -19.57
N THR A 578 2.15 -50.87 -20.17
CA THR A 578 1.25 -50.92 -21.34
C THR A 578 0.03 -51.84 -21.12
N ASP A 579 -0.50 -51.90 -19.89
CA ASP A 579 -1.63 -52.76 -19.50
C ASP A 579 -2.84 -52.63 -20.46
N PHE A 580 -3.47 -53.77 -20.80
CA PHE A 580 -4.37 -53.90 -21.94
C PHE A 580 -5.80 -53.38 -21.70
N GLY A 581 -6.30 -52.48 -22.56
CA GLY A 581 -7.71 -52.08 -22.56
C GLY A 581 -8.00 -50.82 -23.38
N SER A 582 -9.14 -50.18 -23.11
CA SER A 582 -9.46 -48.81 -23.57
C SER A 582 -8.75 -47.73 -22.75
N ARG A 583 -7.82 -48.13 -21.89
CA ARG A 583 -7.00 -47.31 -21.00
C ARG A 583 -5.83 -48.15 -20.49
N VAL A 584 -4.73 -47.52 -20.08
CA VAL A 584 -3.62 -48.24 -19.42
C VAL A 584 -3.94 -48.48 -17.95
N LEU A 585 -4.36 -47.42 -17.23
CA LEU A 585 -4.73 -47.48 -15.82
C LEU A 585 -6.19 -47.05 -15.57
N TYR A 586 -6.82 -47.68 -14.58
CA TYR A 586 -8.14 -47.35 -14.06
C TYR A 586 -8.09 -47.20 -12.54
N ILE A 587 -8.51 -46.03 -12.06
CA ILE A 587 -8.56 -45.69 -10.63
C ILE A 587 -10.01 -45.31 -10.29
N ASN A 588 -10.59 -45.99 -9.30
CA ASN A 588 -11.98 -45.80 -8.86
C ASN A 588 -12.13 -45.86 -7.33
N LYS A 589 -11.04 -45.53 -6.63
CA LYS A 589 -10.88 -45.38 -5.19
C LYS A 589 -9.77 -44.35 -4.95
N PRO A 590 -9.72 -43.64 -3.81
CA PRO A 590 -8.59 -42.77 -3.50
C PRO A 590 -7.31 -43.61 -3.35
N LEU A 591 -6.19 -43.15 -3.89
CA LEU A 591 -4.87 -43.80 -3.89
C LEU A 591 -3.76 -42.79 -4.13
N THR A 592 -2.53 -43.14 -3.74
CA THR A 592 -1.31 -42.38 -4.08
C THR A 592 -0.40 -43.25 -4.95
N LEU A 593 -0.01 -42.75 -6.13
CA LEU A 593 0.89 -43.42 -7.07
C LEU A 593 2.17 -42.60 -7.25
N LEU A 594 3.29 -43.14 -6.77
CA LEU A 594 4.60 -42.48 -6.79
C LEU A 594 5.53 -43.22 -7.76
N GLY A 595 5.88 -42.55 -8.85
CA GLY A 595 6.73 -43.10 -9.91
C GLY A 595 8.23 -43.01 -9.65
N SER A 596 8.94 -43.55 -10.64
CA SER A 596 10.36 -43.34 -10.94
C SER A 596 11.36 -43.86 -9.90
N TYR A 597 11.07 -45.00 -9.26
CA TYR A 597 12.02 -45.67 -8.34
C TYR A 597 12.96 -46.65 -9.04
N ALA A 598 14.11 -46.93 -8.42
CA ALA A 598 15.15 -47.83 -8.95
C ALA A 598 15.44 -48.98 -7.96
N PRO A 599 14.72 -50.12 -8.06
CA PRO A 599 14.86 -51.23 -7.12
C PRO A 599 16.32 -51.73 -7.00
N PRO A 600 16.84 -51.97 -5.78
CA PRO A 600 16.11 -52.07 -4.51
C PRO A 600 15.87 -50.73 -3.77
N ASN A 601 16.28 -49.58 -4.32
CA ASN A 601 15.98 -48.28 -3.69
C ASN A 601 14.50 -47.92 -3.90
N TRP A 602 13.80 -47.74 -2.78
CA TRP A 602 12.41 -47.31 -2.70
C TRP A 602 12.22 -46.05 -1.84
N ASP A 603 13.32 -45.45 -1.37
CA ASP A 603 13.33 -44.33 -0.44
C ASP A 603 13.53 -42.99 -1.18
N THR A 604 14.10 -43.03 -2.40
CA THR A 604 14.29 -41.86 -3.26
C THR A 604 13.97 -42.20 -4.71
N ALA A 605 13.27 -41.31 -5.42
CA ALA A 605 13.02 -41.44 -6.86
C ALA A 605 14.21 -40.92 -7.69
N ASP A 606 14.41 -41.48 -8.89
CA ASP A 606 15.42 -41.10 -9.87
C ASP A 606 14.73 -40.77 -11.20
N LEU A 607 14.25 -39.53 -11.30
CA LEU A 607 13.48 -39.02 -12.44
C LEU A 607 14.27 -39.05 -13.76
N ALA A 608 15.59 -38.98 -13.67
CA ALA A 608 16.48 -38.88 -14.82
C ALA A 608 16.86 -40.24 -15.42
N ASN A 609 17.09 -41.26 -14.57
CA ASN A 609 17.61 -42.56 -15.00
C ASN A 609 16.61 -43.71 -14.87
N ALA A 610 15.53 -43.55 -14.09
CA ALA A 610 14.53 -44.59 -13.85
C ALA A 610 13.07 -44.11 -14.03
N PRO A 611 12.70 -43.37 -15.10
CA PRO A 611 11.35 -42.84 -15.26
C PRO A 611 10.28 -43.95 -15.34
N THR A 612 9.18 -43.78 -14.59
CA THR A 612 7.95 -44.59 -14.77
C THR A 612 7.12 -44.00 -15.91
N ILE A 613 6.96 -44.77 -16.99
CA ILE A 613 6.25 -44.38 -18.20
C ILE A 613 4.94 -45.17 -18.31
N ILE A 614 3.81 -44.48 -18.40
CA ILE A 614 2.49 -45.04 -18.69
C ILE A 614 2.23 -44.78 -20.19
N ASP A 615 2.21 -45.84 -20.99
CA ASP A 615 2.23 -45.72 -22.45
C ASP A 615 1.02 -46.43 -23.08
N ALA A 616 0.17 -45.68 -23.77
CA ALA A 616 -0.99 -46.21 -24.49
C ALA A 616 -0.67 -46.68 -25.93
N GLU A 617 0.60 -46.59 -26.35
CA GLU A 617 1.12 -47.14 -27.61
C GLU A 617 0.40 -46.59 -28.86
N SER A 618 -0.10 -45.36 -28.81
CA SER A 618 -0.81 -44.66 -29.91
C SER A 618 -2.07 -45.40 -30.41
N HIS A 619 -2.81 -46.05 -29.51
CA HIS A 619 -4.09 -46.69 -29.84
C HIS A 619 -5.26 -45.69 -29.82
N ASP A 620 -6.07 -45.67 -30.89
CA ASP A 620 -7.29 -44.87 -31.00
C ASP A 620 -8.22 -45.06 -29.79
N ASN A 621 -8.57 -43.97 -29.09
CA ASN A 621 -9.47 -43.97 -27.92
C ASN A 621 -8.98 -44.82 -26.73
N ARG A 622 -7.65 -44.93 -26.52
CA ARG A 622 -7.06 -45.52 -25.31
C ARG A 622 -6.45 -44.42 -24.44
N ASP A 623 -7.02 -44.20 -23.25
CA ASP A 623 -6.50 -43.21 -22.29
C ASP A 623 -5.23 -43.72 -21.56
N GLY A 624 -4.41 -42.82 -21.05
CA GLY A 624 -3.32 -43.17 -20.14
C GLY A 624 -3.88 -43.63 -18.80
N ILE A 625 -4.48 -42.70 -18.05
CA ILE A 625 -5.04 -42.93 -16.72
C ILE A 625 -6.48 -42.42 -16.67
N MET A 626 -7.46 -43.30 -16.43
CA MET A 626 -8.86 -42.88 -16.22
C MET A 626 -9.20 -42.94 -14.72
N ILE A 627 -9.67 -41.81 -14.18
CA ILE A 627 -10.06 -41.63 -12.78
C ILE A 627 -11.57 -41.44 -12.69
N GLU A 628 -12.23 -42.32 -11.94
CA GLU A 628 -13.69 -42.38 -11.81
C GLU A 628 -14.07 -42.66 -10.35
N ASN A 629 -13.65 -41.74 -9.47
CA ASN A 629 -13.83 -41.78 -8.03
C ASN A 629 -15.20 -41.22 -7.60
N GLN A 630 -15.60 -41.40 -6.33
CA GLN A 630 -16.72 -40.64 -5.79
C GLN A 630 -16.31 -39.17 -5.54
N PRO A 631 -17.25 -38.19 -5.60
CA PRO A 631 -16.93 -36.80 -5.29
C PRO A 631 -16.25 -36.64 -3.93
N GLY A 632 -15.13 -35.89 -3.89
CA GLY A 632 -14.31 -35.71 -2.68
C GLY A 632 -13.23 -36.77 -2.43
N GLN A 633 -13.15 -37.84 -3.23
CA GLN A 633 -12.07 -38.83 -3.08
C GLN A 633 -10.85 -38.48 -3.92
N LEU A 634 -9.75 -38.13 -3.25
CA LEU A 634 -8.48 -37.72 -3.85
C LEU A 634 -7.67 -38.89 -4.44
N VAL A 635 -7.15 -38.69 -5.65
CA VAL A 635 -6.01 -39.43 -6.19
C VAL A 635 -4.79 -38.50 -6.22
N THR A 636 -3.63 -38.99 -5.77
CA THR A 636 -2.36 -38.27 -5.89
C THR A 636 -1.45 -39.01 -6.86
N LEU A 637 -0.96 -38.31 -7.88
CA LEU A 637 -0.04 -38.83 -8.91
C LEU A 637 1.25 -37.99 -8.91
N GLN A 638 2.41 -38.65 -8.73
CA GLN A 638 3.71 -37.97 -8.74
C GLN A 638 4.78 -38.76 -9.51
N HIS A 639 5.72 -38.06 -10.15
CA HIS A 639 6.88 -38.62 -10.85
C HIS A 639 6.51 -39.59 -12.00
N LEU A 640 5.41 -39.33 -12.72
CA LEU A 640 4.94 -40.14 -13.85
C LEU A 640 5.19 -39.46 -15.19
N VAL A 641 5.55 -40.24 -16.22
CA VAL A 641 5.47 -39.83 -17.62
C VAL A 641 4.26 -40.53 -18.25
N VAL A 642 3.29 -39.80 -18.80
CA VAL A 642 2.08 -40.37 -19.41
C VAL A 642 2.00 -39.98 -20.89
N GLN A 643 1.95 -40.97 -21.77
CA GLN A 643 2.17 -40.73 -23.20
C GLN A 643 1.38 -41.59 -24.19
N ASN A 644 1.35 -41.09 -25.43
CA ASN A 644 0.83 -41.77 -26.63
C ASN A 644 -0.64 -42.20 -26.51
N SER A 645 -1.45 -41.45 -25.76
CA SER A 645 -2.84 -41.81 -25.42
C SER A 645 -3.88 -40.85 -26.02
N ALA A 646 -5.17 -41.18 -25.87
CA ALA A 646 -6.27 -40.27 -26.15
C ALA A 646 -6.28 -39.14 -25.11
N ALA A 647 -6.82 -39.33 -23.90
CA ALA A 647 -6.52 -38.46 -22.77
C ALA A 647 -5.37 -39.05 -21.94
N GLY A 648 -4.31 -38.27 -21.70
CA GLY A 648 -3.22 -38.64 -20.79
C GLY A 648 -3.77 -38.97 -19.41
N ILE A 649 -4.55 -38.04 -18.85
CA ILE A 649 -5.43 -38.30 -17.71
C ILE A 649 -6.87 -37.92 -18.07
N ASN A 650 -7.81 -38.86 -17.87
CA ASN A 650 -9.25 -38.64 -18.00
C ASN A 650 -9.88 -38.62 -16.59
N LEU A 651 -10.06 -37.43 -16.02
CA LEU A 651 -10.67 -37.20 -14.72
C LEU A 651 -12.19 -37.06 -14.86
N ARG A 652 -12.88 -38.19 -14.73
CA ARG A 652 -14.35 -38.26 -14.85
C ARG A 652 -15.07 -37.75 -13.62
N HIS A 653 -14.59 -38.15 -12.44
CA HIS A 653 -15.14 -37.78 -11.13
C HIS A 653 -14.08 -37.93 -10.03
N GLY A 654 -14.19 -37.12 -8.97
CA GLY A 654 -13.36 -37.20 -7.76
C GLY A 654 -12.54 -35.94 -7.52
N GLN A 655 -11.30 -36.12 -7.07
CA GLN A 655 -10.29 -35.06 -7.02
C GLN A 655 -8.95 -35.64 -7.49
N LEU A 656 -8.13 -34.83 -8.15
CA LEU A 656 -6.77 -35.19 -8.56
C LEU A 656 -5.77 -34.12 -8.08
N GLN A 657 -4.73 -34.56 -7.39
CA GLN A 657 -3.48 -33.82 -7.21
C GLN A 657 -2.42 -34.46 -8.11
N LEU A 658 -1.80 -33.65 -8.98
CA LEU A 658 -0.80 -34.06 -9.96
C LEU A 658 0.45 -33.19 -9.80
N THR A 659 1.58 -33.82 -9.50
CA THR A 659 2.85 -33.17 -9.12
C THR A 659 4.02 -33.78 -9.90
N ASP A 660 5.03 -32.99 -10.26
CA ASP A 660 6.31 -33.46 -10.83
C ASP A 660 6.18 -34.47 -12.00
N SER A 661 5.16 -34.31 -12.85
CA SER A 661 4.80 -35.30 -13.86
C SER A 661 4.77 -34.73 -15.28
N THR A 662 5.03 -35.58 -16.27
CA THR A 662 5.12 -35.20 -17.69
C THR A 662 3.99 -35.85 -18.48
N LEU A 663 3.16 -35.07 -19.14
CA LEU A 663 2.06 -35.56 -19.98
C LEU A 663 2.35 -35.19 -21.44
N GLN A 664 2.85 -36.17 -22.21
CA GLN A 664 3.45 -35.92 -23.51
C GLN A 664 2.89 -36.74 -24.68
N ASN A 665 2.73 -36.12 -25.85
CA ASN A 665 2.32 -36.80 -27.09
C ASN A 665 0.94 -37.49 -27.02
N ASN A 666 0.00 -36.95 -26.23
CA ASN A 666 -1.37 -37.44 -26.13
C ASN A 666 -2.31 -36.64 -27.06
N PHE A 667 -3.57 -37.01 -27.20
CA PHE A 667 -4.56 -36.19 -27.90
C PHE A 667 -5.02 -35.02 -27.02
N TRP A 668 -5.36 -35.30 -25.76
CA TRP A 668 -5.45 -34.34 -24.67
C TRP A 668 -4.42 -34.70 -23.59
N GLY A 669 -3.75 -33.71 -23.00
CA GLY A 669 -2.92 -33.94 -21.81
C GLY A 669 -3.79 -34.39 -20.63
N ILE A 670 -4.70 -33.51 -20.19
CA ILE A 670 -5.73 -33.80 -19.20
C ILE A 670 -7.11 -33.50 -19.79
N GLU A 671 -8.04 -34.45 -19.74
CA GLU A 671 -9.48 -34.22 -19.87
C GLU A 671 -10.09 -34.22 -18.45
N HIS A 672 -10.66 -33.09 -18.02
CA HIS A 672 -11.34 -32.93 -16.73
C HIS A 672 -12.84 -32.72 -16.95
N CYS A 673 -13.64 -33.72 -16.62
CA CYS A 673 -15.09 -33.70 -16.75
C CYS A 673 -15.81 -33.12 -15.52
N ASN A 674 -15.44 -33.59 -14.32
CA ASN A 674 -16.14 -33.28 -13.07
C ASN A 674 -15.21 -33.52 -11.86
N GLY A 675 -15.27 -32.63 -10.86
CA GLY A 675 -14.42 -32.72 -9.66
C GLY A 675 -13.61 -31.46 -9.36
N LYS A 676 -12.44 -31.66 -8.72
CA LYS A 676 -11.37 -30.67 -8.53
C LYS A 676 -10.08 -31.20 -9.16
N LEU A 677 -9.40 -30.35 -9.93
CA LEU A 677 -8.08 -30.61 -10.48
C LEU A 677 -7.08 -29.64 -9.86
N THR A 678 -6.05 -30.19 -9.25
CA THR A 678 -4.85 -29.48 -8.80
C THR A 678 -3.65 -30.06 -9.53
N ALA A 679 -3.00 -29.26 -10.38
CA ALA A 679 -1.78 -29.66 -11.09
C ALA A 679 -0.67 -28.63 -10.85
N LEU A 680 0.52 -29.14 -10.52
CA LEU A 680 1.63 -28.42 -9.90
C LEU A 680 2.94 -28.91 -10.52
N ASP A 681 3.82 -28.01 -10.96
CA ASP A 681 5.18 -28.35 -11.43
C ASP A 681 5.24 -29.34 -12.63
N ASN A 682 4.15 -29.51 -13.37
CA ASN A 682 4.05 -30.50 -14.44
C ASN A 682 4.51 -29.96 -15.80
N VAL A 683 4.99 -30.86 -16.65
CA VAL A 683 5.30 -30.58 -18.06
C VAL A 683 4.24 -31.22 -18.96
N ILE A 684 3.36 -30.42 -19.53
CA ILE A 684 2.27 -30.87 -20.41
C ILE A 684 2.62 -30.46 -21.84
N GLU A 685 3.15 -31.38 -22.65
CA GLU A 685 3.72 -31.04 -23.97
C GLU A 685 3.37 -31.93 -25.17
N ASN A 686 3.40 -31.38 -26.39
CA ASN A 686 3.14 -32.12 -27.63
C ASN A 686 1.72 -32.74 -27.71
N ASN A 687 0.73 -32.20 -26.98
CA ASN A 687 -0.60 -32.80 -26.92
C ASN A 687 -1.52 -32.23 -28.01
N GLN A 688 -2.04 -33.10 -28.89
CA GLN A 688 -2.53 -32.73 -30.23
C GLN A 688 -3.72 -31.75 -30.25
N LEU A 689 -4.62 -31.78 -29.26
CA LEU A 689 -5.77 -30.87 -29.17
C LEU A 689 -5.67 -29.89 -28.01
N VAL A 690 -5.40 -30.35 -26.78
CA VAL A 690 -5.35 -29.45 -25.61
C VAL A 690 -4.34 -29.98 -24.58
N GLY A 691 -3.63 -29.07 -23.90
CA GLY A 691 -2.89 -29.38 -22.67
C GLY A 691 -3.82 -29.79 -21.52
N VAL A 692 -4.67 -28.86 -21.06
CA VAL A 692 -5.72 -29.12 -20.05
C VAL A 692 -7.10 -28.72 -20.60
N TYR A 693 -7.96 -29.70 -20.86
CA TYR A 693 -9.34 -29.49 -21.33
C TYR A 693 -10.36 -29.73 -20.21
N LEU A 694 -11.24 -28.77 -19.98
CA LEU A 694 -12.35 -28.87 -19.04
C LEU A 694 -13.64 -29.15 -19.83
N SER A 695 -14.00 -30.43 -19.85
CA SER A 695 -14.96 -31.05 -20.76
C SER A 695 -16.36 -31.05 -20.17
N GLY A 696 -17.16 -30.05 -20.55
CA GLY A 696 -18.57 -29.95 -20.15
C GLY A 696 -19.47 -31.08 -20.68
N ALA A 697 -19.00 -31.93 -21.59
CA ALA A 697 -19.84 -32.88 -22.32
C ALA A 697 -20.03 -34.25 -21.63
N CYS A 698 -19.35 -34.51 -20.51
CA CYS A 698 -19.26 -35.86 -19.95
C CYS A 698 -20.48 -36.31 -19.12
N ASP A 699 -21.19 -35.38 -18.48
CA ASP A 699 -22.39 -35.65 -17.67
C ASP A 699 -23.33 -34.43 -17.69
N VAL A 700 -24.63 -34.64 -17.48
CA VAL A 700 -25.66 -33.58 -17.50
C VAL A 700 -25.67 -32.72 -16.23
N ASP A 701 -25.14 -33.25 -15.13
CA ASP A 701 -24.94 -32.55 -13.85
C ASP A 701 -23.43 -32.22 -13.61
N ALA A 702 -22.63 -32.13 -14.69
CA ALA A 702 -21.19 -31.86 -14.60
C ALA A 702 -20.90 -30.50 -13.96
N HIS A 703 -20.18 -30.51 -12.85
CA HIS A 703 -19.76 -29.34 -12.08
C HIS A 703 -18.28 -29.49 -11.70
N VAL A 704 -17.38 -29.24 -12.65
CA VAL A 704 -16.02 -28.78 -12.33
C VAL A 704 -16.17 -27.66 -11.30
N ARG A 705 -15.67 -27.85 -10.08
CA ARG A 705 -15.78 -26.80 -9.06
C ARG A 705 -14.57 -25.90 -9.14
N ASP A 706 -13.40 -26.51 -9.02
CA ASP A 706 -12.13 -25.81 -8.93
C ASP A 706 -11.12 -26.40 -9.91
N LEU A 707 -10.49 -25.51 -10.67
CA LEU A 707 -9.24 -25.75 -11.39
C LEU A 707 -8.15 -24.94 -10.69
N TYR A 708 -7.04 -25.61 -10.33
CA TYR A 708 -5.86 -24.97 -9.77
C TYR A 708 -4.61 -25.45 -10.53
N LEU A 709 -3.90 -24.52 -11.16
CA LEU A 709 -2.67 -24.75 -11.92
C LEU A 709 -1.58 -23.80 -11.40
N GLU A 710 -0.53 -24.34 -10.77
CA GLU A 710 0.62 -23.56 -10.27
C GLU A 710 1.94 -24.07 -10.89
N ASN A 711 2.80 -23.16 -11.37
CA ASN A 711 4.14 -23.45 -11.92
C ASN A 711 4.22 -24.53 -13.05
N ASN A 712 3.12 -24.82 -13.77
CA ASN A 712 3.14 -25.81 -14.84
C ASN A 712 3.73 -25.25 -16.15
N VAL A 713 4.44 -26.09 -16.90
CA VAL A 713 4.91 -25.79 -18.26
C VAL A 713 4.00 -26.48 -19.28
N ILE A 714 3.05 -25.74 -19.85
CA ILE A 714 2.15 -26.22 -20.91
C ILE A 714 2.66 -25.71 -22.25
N ARG A 715 3.11 -26.60 -23.15
CA ARG A 715 3.73 -26.17 -24.41
C ARG A 715 3.49 -27.07 -25.62
N ARG A 716 3.70 -26.54 -26.84
CA ARG A 716 3.64 -27.32 -28.09
C ARG A 716 2.39 -28.19 -28.23
N SER A 717 1.28 -27.74 -27.65
CA SER A 717 -0.01 -28.45 -27.62
C SER A 717 -1.04 -27.63 -28.39
N GLY A 718 -2.18 -28.22 -28.77
CA GLY A 718 -3.20 -27.54 -29.58
C GLY A 718 -3.67 -26.22 -28.94
N THR A 719 -4.55 -26.26 -27.95
CA THR A 719 -4.82 -25.16 -27.01
C THR A 719 -4.06 -25.43 -25.71
N GLY A 720 -3.59 -24.40 -24.98
CA GLY A 720 -2.93 -24.60 -23.68
C GLY A 720 -3.91 -25.11 -22.61
N VAL A 721 -4.83 -24.24 -22.21
CA VAL A 721 -5.95 -24.54 -21.29
C VAL A 721 -7.26 -24.12 -21.94
N PHE A 722 -8.25 -25.03 -22.01
CA PHE A 722 -9.55 -24.79 -22.66
C PHE A 722 -10.71 -25.20 -21.75
N ALA A 723 -11.69 -24.32 -21.52
CA ALA A 723 -12.92 -24.61 -20.80
C ALA A 723 -14.17 -24.24 -21.63
N GLU A 724 -15.15 -25.14 -21.70
CA GLU A 724 -16.40 -24.96 -22.46
C GLU A 724 -17.63 -25.49 -21.69
N GLY A 725 -18.70 -24.69 -21.65
CA GLY A 725 -20.08 -25.17 -21.50
C GLY A 725 -20.79 -24.96 -20.15
N TYR A 726 -20.10 -25.05 -19.00
CA TYR A 726 -20.77 -25.13 -17.68
C TYR A 726 -20.08 -24.36 -16.54
N SER A 727 -20.70 -24.37 -15.36
CA SER A 727 -20.28 -23.66 -14.15
C SER A 727 -19.00 -24.21 -13.52
N VAL A 728 -17.85 -23.91 -14.11
CA VAL A 728 -16.60 -23.81 -13.34
C VAL A 728 -16.82 -22.71 -12.29
N ALA A 729 -16.68 -23.02 -11.00
CA ALA A 729 -16.80 -22.00 -9.97
C ALA A 729 -15.54 -21.13 -9.94
N ASN A 730 -14.38 -21.76 -9.78
CA ASN A 730 -13.09 -21.10 -9.68
C ASN A 730 -12.10 -21.70 -10.67
N ALA A 731 -11.39 -20.85 -11.43
CA ALA A 731 -10.22 -21.23 -12.21
C ALA A 731 -9.03 -20.37 -11.77
N VAL A 732 -8.02 -20.99 -11.17
CA VAL A 732 -6.82 -20.33 -10.62
C VAL A 732 -5.60 -20.82 -11.37
N LEU A 733 -4.94 -19.90 -12.09
CA LEU A 733 -3.72 -20.14 -12.87
C LEU A 733 -2.63 -19.20 -12.34
N ILE A 734 -1.64 -19.74 -11.63
CA ILE A 734 -0.56 -18.99 -10.99
C ILE A 734 0.81 -19.41 -11.58
N GLN A 735 1.63 -18.45 -12.01
CA GLN A 735 3.03 -18.65 -12.43
C GLN A 735 3.27 -19.69 -13.57
N ASN A 736 2.24 -20.09 -14.32
CA ASN A 736 2.39 -21.10 -15.38
C ASN A 736 3.09 -20.53 -16.62
N GLN A 737 3.82 -21.38 -17.35
CA GLN A 737 4.38 -21.07 -18.65
C GLN A 737 3.53 -21.74 -19.74
N ILE A 738 2.76 -20.95 -20.49
CA ILE A 738 1.85 -21.43 -21.55
C ILE A 738 2.38 -20.96 -22.91
N THR A 739 3.09 -21.84 -23.61
CA THR A 739 3.99 -21.42 -24.71
C THR A 739 3.91 -22.25 -25.98
N GLU A 740 4.01 -21.61 -27.14
CA GLU A 740 4.18 -22.29 -28.42
C GLU A 740 3.00 -23.25 -28.77
N THR A 741 1.76 -22.88 -28.44
CA THR A 741 0.55 -23.64 -28.80
C THR A 741 0.12 -23.41 -30.26
N ASP A 742 -0.50 -24.41 -30.91
CA ASP A 742 -0.98 -24.32 -32.30
C ASP A 742 -2.28 -23.49 -32.44
N GLU A 743 -3.02 -23.36 -31.34
CA GLU A 743 -4.23 -22.55 -31.14
C GLU A 743 -3.96 -21.54 -30.01
N ASP A 744 -4.92 -21.32 -29.10
CA ASP A 744 -4.83 -20.32 -28.04
C ASP A 744 -4.05 -20.81 -26.80
N GLY A 745 -3.48 -19.88 -26.04
CA GLY A 745 -2.87 -20.18 -24.74
C GLY A 745 -3.93 -20.55 -23.69
N ILE A 746 -4.83 -19.62 -23.38
CA ILE A 746 -5.97 -19.82 -22.47
C ILE A 746 -7.27 -19.48 -23.21
N LEU A 747 -8.26 -20.36 -23.15
CA LEU A 747 -9.59 -20.15 -23.71
C LEU A 747 -10.67 -20.57 -22.71
N PHE A 748 -11.31 -19.62 -22.03
CA PHE A 748 -12.47 -19.85 -21.16
C PHE A 748 -13.73 -19.31 -21.84
N GLN A 749 -14.56 -20.21 -22.38
CA GLN A 749 -15.85 -19.84 -22.96
C GLN A 749 -16.93 -19.72 -21.87
N LYS A 750 -18.09 -19.14 -22.25
CA LYS A 750 -19.16 -18.78 -21.30
C LYS A 750 -19.60 -19.94 -20.42
N GLY A 751 -19.38 -19.79 -19.11
CA GLY A 751 -19.76 -20.78 -18.09
C GLY A 751 -18.99 -20.60 -16.79
N VAL A 752 -17.70 -20.30 -16.89
CA VAL A 752 -16.80 -20.01 -15.76
C VAL A 752 -17.30 -18.80 -14.96
N ARG A 753 -17.28 -18.88 -13.63
CA ARG A 753 -17.68 -17.79 -12.75
C ARG A 753 -16.51 -16.86 -12.45
N GLU A 754 -15.57 -17.30 -11.64
CA GLU A 754 -14.41 -16.50 -11.24
C GLU A 754 -13.11 -17.11 -11.80
N ALA A 755 -12.26 -16.26 -12.38
CA ALA A 755 -10.97 -16.65 -12.94
C ALA A 755 -9.86 -15.74 -12.39
N THR A 756 -8.88 -16.33 -11.71
CA THR A 756 -7.65 -15.64 -11.26
C THR A 756 -6.50 -16.15 -12.12
N ILE A 757 -5.84 -15.23 -12.81
CA ILE A 757 -4.73 -15.53 -13.71
C ILE A 757 -3.59 -14.58 -13.35
N GLU A 758 -2.62 -15.10 -12.60
CA GLU A 758 -1.57 -14.31 -11.96
C GLU A 758 -0.14 -14.81 -12.29
N GLY A 759 0.77 -13.88 -12.62
CA GLY A 759 2.20 -14.20 -12.77
C GLY A 759 2.55 -15.10 -13.95
N ASN A 760 1.61 -15.42 -14.84
CA ASN A 760 1.81 -16.40 -15.92
C ASN A 760 2.62 -15.79 -17.07
N THR A 761 3.44 -16.63 -17.72
CA THR A 761 4.11 -16.29 -18.98
C THR A 761 3.40 -16.96 -20.15
N ILE A 762 2.68 -16.18 -20.96
CA ILE A 762 1.88 -16.68 -22.08
C ILE A 762 2.49 -16.19 -23.40
N ARG A 763 3.28 -17.04 -24.09
CA ARG A 763 4.13 -16.58 -25.20
C ARG A 763 4.17 -17.46 -26.46
N ASN A 764 4.39 -16.82 -27.61
CA ASN A 764 4.59 -17.44 -28.92
C ASN A 764 3.44 -18.38 -29.38
N ASN A 765 2.23 -18.21 -28.83
CA ASN A 765 1.07 -19.03 -29.20
C ASN A 765 0.49 -18.58 -30.55
N ALA A 766 0.06 -19.53 -31.38
CA ALA A 766 -0.32 -19.28 -32.77
C ALA A 766 -1.75 -18.75 -32.97
N LYS A 767 -2.49 -18.53 -31.87
CA LYS A 767 -3.72 -17.71 -31.80
C LYS A 767 -3.70 -16.76 -30.59
N ARG A 768 -4.79 -16.65 -29.82
CA ARG A 768 -4.91 -15.74 -28.65
C ARG A 768 -3.91 -16.17 -27.58
N ALA A 769 -3.37 -15.21 -26.83
CA ALA A 769 -2.79 -15.54 -25.53
C ALA A 769 -3.91 -15.96 -24.58
N MET A 770 -5.00 -15.19 -24.57
CA MET A 770 -6.12 -15.37 -23.65
C MET A 770 -7.45 -14.92 -24.26
N GLU A 771 -8.51 -15.72 -24.15
CA GLU A 771 -9.90 -15.26 -24.27
C GLU A 771 -10.74 -15.76 -23.09
N LEU A 772 -11.33 -14.84 -22.34
CA LEU A 772 -12.17 -15.09 -21.16
C LEU A 772 -13.59 -14.54 -21.37
N GLY A 773 -14.59 -15.41 -21.32
CA GLY A 773 -16.00 -15.06 -21.17
C GLY A 773 -16.52 -15.54 -19.80
N VAL A 774 -16.27 -14.76 -18.76
CA VAL A 774 -16.47 -15.15 -17.35
C VAL A 774 -17.48 -14.23 -16.65
N ARG A 775 -17.72 -14.42 -15.35
CA ARG A 775 -18.49 -13.45 -14.54
C ARG A 775 -17.58 -12.37 -13.96
N LYS A 776 -16.47 -12.79 -13.37
CA LYS A 776 -15.43 -11.93 -12.77
C LYS A 776 -14.06 -12.48 -13.14
N PHE A 777 -13.11 -11.59 -13.41
CA PHE A 777 -11.69 -11.96 -13.54
C PHE A 777 -10.77 -11.07 -12.70
N THR A 778 -9.68 -11.67 -12.26
CA THR A 778 -8.47 -11.00 -11.78
C THR A 778 -7.34 -11.42 -12.72
N ILE A 779 -6.76 -10.48 -13.45
CA ILE A 779 -5.64 -10.70 -14.38
C ILE A 779 -4.50 -9.78 -13.92
N THR A 780 -3.52 -10.34 -13.22
CA THR A 780 -2.45 -9.59 -12.54
C THR A 780 -1.06 -10.11 -12.88
N ASN A 781 -0.07 -9.23 -12.98
CA ASN A 781 1.36 -9.60 -13.01
C ASN A 781 1.77 -10.54 -14.18
N ASN A 782 0.98 -10.66 -15.26
CA ASN A 782 1.27 -11.61 -16.37
C ASN A 782 2.13 -10.99 -17.47
N ARG A 783 3.03 -11.80 -18.06
CA ARG A 783 3.80 -11.45 -19.26
C ARG A 783 3.23 -12.16 -20.49
N ILE A 784 2.79 -11.39 -21.48
CA ILE A 784 2.08 -11.86 -22.67
C ILE A 784 2.83 -11.41 -23.93
N GLU A 785 3.56 -12.34 -24.57
CA GLU A 785 4.59 -11.98 -25.58
C GLU A 785 4.56 -12.79 -26.88
N GLY A 786 4.67 -12.12 -28.03
CA GLY A 786 4.91 -12.76 -29.33
C GLY A 786 3.77 -13.64 -29.89
N ASN A 787 2.59 -13.62 -29.28
CA ASN A 787 1.42 -14.39 -29.71
C ASN A 787 0.83 -13.83 -31.01
N GLN A 788 0.19 -14.67 -31.85
CA GLN A 788 -0.26 -14.30 -33.20
C GLN A 788 -1.75 -14.54 -33.41
N SER A 789 -2.58 -13.50 -33.36
CA SER A 789 -4.02 -13.65 -33.14
C SER A 789 -4.92 -12.75 -33.98
N ARG A 790 -6.23 -12.86 -33.74
CA ARG A 790 -7.22 -11.80 -33.93
C ARG A 790 -7.18 -10.79 -32.77
N PHE A 791 -7.13 -11.30 -31.53
CA PHE A 791 -6.98 -10.52 -30.30
C PHE A 791 -5.87 -11.12 -29.44
N THR A 792 -4.91 -10.35 -28.92
CA THR A 792 -3.90 -10.95 -28.02
C THR A 792 -4.59 -11.41 -26.74
N VAL A 793 -5.35 -10.50 -26.12
CA VAL A 793 -6.17 -10.72 -24.94
C VAL A 793 -7.59 -10.24 -25.22
N ALA A 794 -8.59 -11.05 -24.88
CA ALA A 794 -9.99 -10.65 -24.85
C ALA A 794 -10.61 -11.08 -23.51
N ALA A 795 -11.05 -10.12 -22.69
CA ALA A 795 -11.62 -10.40 -21.38
C ALA A 795 -12.99 -9.73 -21.24
N SER A 796 -14.02 -10.53 -20.94
CA SER A 796 -15.41 -10.11 -20.79
C SER A 796 -15.96 -10.59 -19.45
N SER A 797 -16.47 -9.64 -18.65
CA SER A 797 -17.23 -9.88 -17.43
C SER A 797 -18.71 -9.61 -17.70
N ASP A 798 -19.53 -10.66 -17.67
CA ASP A 798 -20.96 -10.61 -18.05
C ASP A 798 -21.91 -10.17 -16.90
N TYR A 799 -21.39 -9.87 -15.69
CA TYR A 799 -22.18 -9.77 -14.44
C TYR A 799 -21.68 -8.67 -13.48
N ASP A 800 -22.47 -8.42 -12.45
CA ASP A 800 -22.44 -7.27 -11.51
C ASP A 800 -21.29 -7.32 -10.48
N GLN A 801 -20.17 -7.97 -10.82
CA GLN A 801 -18.99 -8.12 -9.98
C GLN A 801 -17.77 -7.45 -10.63
N CYS A 802 -17.12 -6.57 -9.86
CA CYS A 802 -15.94 -5.82 -10.27
C CYS A 802 -14.80 -6.77 -10.67
N SER A 803 -14.16 -6.51 -11.82
CA SER A 803 -13.03 -7.29 -12.34
C SER A 803 -11.77 -6.42 -12.43
N LEU A 804 -10.60 -7.04 -12.24
CA LEU A 804 -9.30 -6.38 -12.18
C LEU A 804 -8.40 -6.82 -13.33
N PHE A 805 -7.74 -5.86 -13.97
CA PHE A 805 -6.74 -6.05 -15.01
C PHE A 805 -5.56 -5.12 -14.74
N ALA A 806 -4.54 -5.59 -14.02
CA ALA A 806 -3.45 -4.72 -13.57
C ALA A 806 -2.05 -5.33 -13.66
N ASN A 807 -1.01 -4.49 -13.72
CA ASN A 807 0.40 -4.89 -13.72
C ASN A 807 0.78 -5.88 -14.86
N ASN A 808 0.07 -5.88 -16.00
CA ASN A 808 0.34 -6.84 -17.09
C ASN A 808 1.24 -6.25 -18.17
N GLU A 809 2.25 -7.01 -18.59
CA GLU A 809 3.14 -6.69 -19.70
C GLU A 809 2.63 -7.39 -20.98
N ILE A 810 2.16 -6.62 -21.96
CA ILE A 810 1.57 -7.15 -23.20
C ILE A 810 2.39 -6.63 -24.37
N VAL A 811 3.40 -7.42 -24.78
CA VAL A 811 4.51 -6.96 -25.61
C VAL A 811 4.72 -7.75 -26.90
N ASN A 812 5.08 -7.06 -27.98
CA ASN A 812 5.52 -7.68 -29.25
C ASN A 812 4.54 -8.68 -29.91
N ASN A 813 3.25 -8.66 -29.54
CA ASN A 813 2.24 -9.57 -30.11
C ASN A 813 1.71 -9.07 -31.46
N VAL A 814 1.19 -9.98 -32.29
CA VAL A 814 0.54 -9.63 -33.57
C VAL A 814 -0.97 -9.90 -33.47
N ALA A 815 -1.82 -8.91 -33.72
CA ALA A 815 -3.27 -9.03 -33.55
C ALA A 815 -4.08 -8.43 -34.72
N ARG A 816 -4.98 -9.21 -35.33
CA ARG A 816 -5.90 -8.73 -36.38
C ARG A 816 -7.16 -8.11 -35.75
N GLY A 817 -7.06 -6.86 -35.31
CA GLY A 817 -8.19 -6.03 -34.88
C GLY A 817 -7.89 -5.24 -33.61
N THR A 818 -7.49 -5.92 -32.53
CA THR A 818 -7.03 -5.23 -31.30
C THR A 818 -6.10 -6.08 -30.45
N ALA A 819 -5.15 -5.48 -29.73
CA ALA A 819 -4.27 -6.24 -28.83
C ALA A 819 -5.03 -6.65 -27.56
N VAL A 820 -5.77 -5.72 -26.94
CA VAL A 820 -6.54 -5.97 -25.71
C VAL A 820 -8.00 -5.56 -25.92
N SER A 821 -8.93 -6.49 -25.73
CA SER A 821 -10.38 -6.24 -25.78
C SER A 821 -10.97 -6.42 -24.37
N LEU A 822 -11.43 -5.34 -23.74
CA LEU A 822 -12.06 -5.35 -22.42
C LEU A 822 -13.56 -5.09 -22.55
N SER A 823 -14.37 -5.91 -21.88
CA SER A 823 -15.83 -5.78 -21.82
C SER A 823 -16.33 -5.96 -20.39
N SER A 824 -17.11 -5.00 -19.91
CA SER A 824 -17.70 -4.95 -18.57
C SER A 824 -19.19 -4.62 -18.64
N ASN A 825 -19.92 -4.81 -17.54
CA ASN A 825 -21.26 -4.23 -17.41
C ASN A 825 -21.16 -2.78 -16.89
N ASN A 826 -22.28 -2.06 -16.83
CA ASN A 826 -22.31 -0.67 -16.37
C ASN A 826 -22.63 -0.54 -14.86
N GLU A 827 -22.62 -1.64 -14.09
CA GLU A 827 -22.98 -1.64 -12.67
C GLU A 827 -21.76 -1.56 -11.74
N CYS A 828 -20.69 -2.32 -12.00
CA CYS A 828 -19.38 -2.07 -11.38
C CYS A 828 -18.32 -1.74 -12.44
N PRO A 829 -17.48 -0.70 -12.25
CA PRO A 829 -16.33 -0.46 -13.11
C PRO A 829 -15.35 -1.64 -13.08
N LEU A 830 -14.80 -1.97 -14.25
CA LEU A 830 -13.57 -2.73 -14.36
C LEU A 830 -12.38 -1.82 -14.01
N ALA A 831 -11.46 -2.34 -13.18
CA ALA A 831 -10.23 -1.66 -12.81
C ALA A 831 -9.11 -2.03 -13.79
N PHE A 832 -8.50 -1.04 -14.45
CA PHE A 832 -7.47 -1.21 -15.48
C PHE A 832 -6.24 -0.34 -15.15
N HIS A 833 -5.27 -0.88 -14.40
CA HIS A 833 -4.18 -0.09 -13.81
C HIS A 833 -2.79 -0.63 -14.16
N ASN A 834 -1.78 0.24 -14.29
CA ASN A 834 -0.36 -0.16 -14.33
C ASN A 834 0.00 -1.12 -15.50
N ASN A 835 -0.77 -1.16 -16.60
CA ASN A 835 -0.52 -2.10 -17.69
C ASN A 835 0.43 -1.52 -18.75
N ARG A 836 1.38 -2.33 -19.23
CA ARG A 836 2.41 -1.94 -20.20
C ARG A 836 2.17 -2.64 -21.53
N ILE A 837 1.42 -1.99 -22.42
CA ILE A 837 0.96 -2.52 -23.71
C ILE A 837 1.85 -1.93 -24.82
N VAL A 838 2.95 -2.62 -25.15
CA VAL A 838 4.06 -2.02 -25.93
C VAL A 838 4.50 -2.85 -27.14
N GLY A 839 4.72 -2.19 -28.28
CA GLY A 839 5.33 -2.79 -29.48
C GLY A 839 4.47 -3.82 -30.21
N ASN A 840 3.17 -3.92 -29.91
CA ASN A 840 2.27 -4.84 -30.59
C ASN A 840 2.00 -4.39 -32.04
N HIS A 841 1.66 -5.33 -32.91
CA HIS A 841 1.47 -5.11 -34.34
C HIS A 841 0.04 -5.45 -34.76
N ILE A 842 -0.70 -4.46 -35.29
CA ILE A 842 -2.13 -4.57 -35.62
C ILE A 842 -2.35 -4.38 -37.13
N PRO A 843 -1.94 -5.35 -37.98
CA PRO A 843 -1.78 -5.14 -39.43
C PRO A 843 -3.08 -5.12 -40.24
N GLU A 844 -4.19 -5.63 -39.70
CA GLU A 844 -5.48 -5.73 -40.38
C GLU A 844 -6.63 -5.38 -39.41
N PRO A 845 -7.61 -4.56 -39.83
CA PRO A 845 -8.81 -4.28 -39.04
C PRO A 845 -9.72 -5.52 -38.96
N TYR A 846 -10.51 -5.63 -37.89
CA TYR A 846 -11.56 -6.65 -37.77
C TYR A 846 -12.92 -6.01 -37.49
N GLY A 847 -13.77 -5.94 -38.53
CA GLY A 847 -15.08 -5.28 -38.43
C GLY A 847 -14.89 -3.77 -38.22
N SER A 848 -15.37 -3.26 -37.09
CA SER A 848 -15.17 -1.86 -36.67
C SER A 848 -13.89 -1.64 -35.85
N TYR A 849 -13.18 -2.71 -35.44
CA TYR A 849 -12.09 -2.62 -34.48
C TYR A 849 -10.73 -2.58 -35.20
N HIS A 850 -9.98 -1.50 -35.00
CA HIS A 850 -8.60 -1.35 -35.46
C HIS A 850 -7.74 -0.58 -34.43
N ALA A 851 -7.97 -0.84 -33.14
CA ALA A 851 -7.36 -0.13 -32.03
C ALA A 851 -6.34 -1.01 -31.28
N VAL A 852 -5.38 -0.44 -30.55
CA VAL A 852 -4.51 -1.24 -29.66
C VAL A 852 -5.33 -1.81 -28.49
N VAL A 853 -6.17 -0.97 -27.87
CA VAL A 853 -7.10 -1.34 -26.80
C VAL A 853 -8.53 -1.02 -27.23
N THR A 854 -9.45 -1.95 -26.99
CA THR A 854 -10.90 -1.81 -27.22
C THR A 854 -11.63 -1.90 -25.89
N ILE A 855 -12.47 -0.92 -25.56
CA ILE A 855 -13.22 -0.86 -24.29
C ILE A 855 -14.73 -0.84 -24.55
N GLN A 856 -15.46 -1.68 -23.81
CA GLN A 856 -16.92 -1.70 -23.70
C GLN A 856 -17.34 -1.77 -22.21
N GLY A 857 -18.35 -0.99 -21.82
CA GLY A 857 -18.87 -0.93 -20.45
C GLY A 857 -18.29 0.22 -19.62
N ARG A 858 -18.13 0.05 -18.30
CA ARG A 858 -17.48 1.05 -17.42
C ARG A 858 -16.06 0.61 -17.05
N VAL A 859 -15.07 1.47 -17.29
CA VAL A 859 -13.68 1.27 -16.88
C VAL A 859 -13.18 2.47 -16.08
N GLN A 860 -12.49 2.19 -14.97
CA GLN A 860 -11.64 3.14 -14.26
C GLN A 860 -10.19 2.63 -14.36
N GLY A 861 -9.21 3.52 -14.52
CA GLY A 861 -7.83 3.07 -14.69
C GLY A 861 -6.77 4.16 -14.56
N ALA A 862 -5.66 3.82 -13.92
CA ALA A 862 -4.51 4.69 -13.69
C ALA A 862 -3.23 4.13 -14.35
N ASN A 863 -2.23 4.99 -14.56
CA ASN A 863 -0.83 4.59 -14.80
C ASN A 863 -0.62 3.57 -15.95
N ASN A 864 -1.37 3.64 -17.06
CA ASN A 864 -1.19 2.70 -18.18
C ASN A 864 -0.27 3.27 -19.28
N ILE A 865 0.66 2.45 -19.77
CA ILE A 865 1.52 2.76 -20.92
C ILE A 865 1.00 2.02 -22.17
N ILE A 866 0.67 2.79 -23.22
CA ILE A 866 0.28 2.27 -24.54
C ILE A 866 1.29 2.79 -25.58
N GLY A 867 2.33 2.00 -25.84
CA GLY A 867 3.58 2.46 -26.48
C GLY A 867 3.98 1.76 -27.79
N ASN A 868 4.37 2.49 -28.83
CA ASN A 868 4.93 1.97 -30.09
C ASN A 868 4.07 0.92 -30.83
N ASN A 869 2.75 0.90 -30.61
CA ASN A 869 1.91 -0.13 -31.20
C ASN A 869 1.58 0.21 -32.66
N THR A 870 2.01 -0.65 -33.58
CA THR A 870 2.11 -0.32 -35.01
C THR A 870 0.90 -0.80 -35.82
N LEU A 871 0.60 -0.05 -36.89
CA LEU A 871 -0.48 -0.28 -37.87
C LEU A 871 -1.92 -0.22 -37.36
N ALA A 872 -2.17 0.00 -36.06
CA ALA A 872 -3.50 0.36 -35.56
C ALA A 872 -3.95 1.75 -36.08
N GLU A 873 -5.25 1.92 -36.33
CA GLU A 873 -5.86 3.23 -36.60
C GLU A 873 -5.98 4.05 -35.30
N GLN A 874 -6.27 3.41 -34.16
CA GLN A 874 -6.39 4.07 -32.85
C GLN A 874 -5.48 3.44 -31.78
N ALA A 875 -5.04 4.19 -30.76
CA ALA A 875 -4.50 3.58 -29.55
C ALA A 875 -5.64 2.96 -28.72
N VAL A 876 -6.70 3.72 -28.46
CA VAL A 876 -7.88 3.25 -27.71
C VAL A 876 -9.16 3.55 -28.49
N PHE A 877 -10.02 2.53 -28.64
CA PHE A 877 -11.39 2.67 -29.10
C PHE A 877 -12.36 2.44 -27.94
N VAL A 878 -13.24 3.41 -27.68
CA VAL A 878 -14.27 3.34 -26.65
C VAL A 878 -15.64 3.27 -27.32
N GLY A 879 -16.33 2.13 -27.13
CA GLY A 879 -17.58 1.81 -27.82
C GLY A 879 -18.83 2.46 -27.21
N ASN A 880 -19.88 2.55 -28.03
CA ASN A 880 -21.19 3.13 -27.70
C ASN A 880 -21.74 2.75 -26.30
N ALA A 881 -22.18 3.76 -25.54
CA ALA A 881 -22.71 3.68 -24.18
C ALA A 881 -21.72 3.19 -23.09
N SER A 882 -20.42 3.26 -23.36
CA SER A 882 -19.35 3.02 -22.38
C SER A 882 -18.97 4.30 -21.61
N THR A 883 -18.30 4.14 -20.48
CA THR A 883 -17.70 5.24 -19.69
C THR A 883 -16.28 4.86 -19.30
N VAL A 884 -15.31 5.73 -19.57
CA VAL A 884 -13.89 5.52 -19.22
C VAL A 884 -13.37 6.70 -18.41
N GLU A 885 -12.84 6.39 -17.23
CA GLU A 885 -12.12 7.31 -16.36
C GLU A 885 -10.64 6.91 -16.41
N ALA A 886 -9.82 7.71 -17.10
CA ALA A 886 -8.41 7.43 -17.38
C ALA A 886 -7.53 8.55 -16.82
N ASP A 887 -6.66 8.24 -15.87
CA ASP A 887 -5.78 9.21 -15.22
C ASP A 887 -4.32 8.74 -15.31
N HIS A 888 -3.36 9.65 -15.57
CA HIS A 888 -1.94 9.29 -15.70
C HIS A 888 -1.66 8.20 -16.78
N TRP A 889 -2.31 8.27 -17.95
CA TRP A 889 -1.99 7.34 -19.07
C TRP A 889 -0.94 7.95 -20.00
N THR A 890 0.06 7.16 -20.39
CA THR A 890 1.05 7.51 -21.42
C THR A 890 0.70 6.80 -22.73
N ILE A 891 0.16 7.55 -23.70
CA ILE A 891 -0.22 7.03 -25.02
C ILE A 891 0.76 7.59 -26.07
N ALA A 892 1.75 6.77 -26.44
CA ALA A 892 2.89 7.20 -27.23
C ALA A 892 3.15 6.28 -28.45
N ASN A 893 3.43 6.87 -29.62
CA ASN A 893 3.76 6.17 -30.87
C ASN A 893 2.76 5.04 -31.23
N SER A 894 1.50 5.20 -30.84
CA SER A 894 0.45 4.19 -30.93
C SER A 894 -0.79 4.81 -31.58
N GLY A 895 -1.25 4.21 -32.68
CA GLY A 895 -2.37 4.70 -33.47
C GLY A 895 -2.08 5.96 -34.31
N ASP A 896 -2.81 6.12 -35.41
CA ASP A 896 -2.95 7.44 -36.06
C ASP A 896 -3.83 8.37 -35.20
N ILE A 897 -4.76 7.80 -34.42
CA ILE A 897 -5.58 8.44 -33.41
C ILE A 897 -5.19 7.95 -32.01
N GLY A 898 -5.23 8.82 -30.99
CA GLY A 898 -5.05 8.44 -29.59
C GLY A 898 -6.29 7.73 -29.04
N ILE A 899 -7.28 8.49 -28.55
CA ILE A 899 -8.58 7.95 -28.13
C ILE A 899 -9.68 8.36 -29.12
N LEU A 900 -10.41 7.36 -29.62
CA LEU A 900 -11.66 7.51 -30.39
C LEU A 900 -12.84 7.05 -29.52
N ALA A 901 -13.85 7.90 -29.35
CA ALA A 901 -15.06 7.59 -28.61
C ALA A 901 -16.32 7.73 -29.46
N GLU A 902 -17.03 6.61 -29.70
CA GLU A 902 -18.33 6.60 -30.35
C GLU A 902 -19.43 6.60 -29.28
N SER A 903 -20.23 7.67 -29.16
CA SER A 903 -21.37 7.76 -28.23
C SER A 903 -21.07 7.28 -26.79
N ALA A 904 -19.86 7.57 -26.31
CA ALA A 904 -19.32 7.15 -25.02
C ALA A 904 -18.77 8.37 -24.27
N THR A 905 -18.65 8.25 -22.95
CA THR A 905 -18.05 9.29 -22.10
C THR A 905 -16.63 8.91 -21.75
N VAL A 906 -15.68 9.83 -21.93
CA VAL A 906 -14.28 9.64 -21.53
C VAL A 906 -13.81 10.88 -20.77
N SER A 907 -13.38 10.71 -19.53
CA SER A 907 -12.55 11.70 -18.83
C SER A 907 -11.10 11.22 -18.87
N PHE A 908 -10.22 12.07 -19.42
CA PHE A 908 -8.78 11.82 -19.50
C PHE A 908 -8.06 12.91 -18.72
N SER A 909 -7.31 12.54 -17.68
CA SER A 909 -6.56 13.48 -16.85
C SER A 909 -5.09 13.09 -16.72
N ASN A 910 -4.26 14.11 -16.49
CA ASN A 910 -2.85 13.98 -16.10
C ASN A 910 -1.96 13.12 -17.01
N GLY A 911 -2.33 12.89 -18.27
CA GLY A 911 -1.63 11.97 -19.18
C GLY A 911 -0.71 12.61 -20.22
N ILE A 912 0.04 11.77 -20.95
CA ILE A 912 0.82 12.14 -22.14
C ILE A 912 0.16 11.59 -23.40
N MET A 913 0.04 12.44 -24.43
CA MET A 913 -0.30 12.08 -25.80
C MET A 913 0.87 12.42 -26.74
N SER A 914 1.53 11.40 -27.30
CA SER A 914 2.72 11.57 -28.14
C SER A 914 2.67 10.80 -29.46
N GLY A 915 2.85 11.51 -30.59
CA GLY A 915 3.12 10.94 -31.91
C GLY A 915 1.91 10.53 -32.78
N GLN A 916 0.67 10.79 -32.36
CA GLN A 916 -0.55 10.43 -33.11
C GLN A 916 -0.71 11.27 -34.37
N THR A 917 -0.59 10.66 -35.56
CA THR A 917 -0.47 11.39 -36.84
C THR A 917 -1.71 12.22 -37.22
N THR A 918 -2.90 11.78 -36.79
CA THR A 918 -4.20 12.39 -37.14
C THR A 918 -4.73 13.24 -35.99
N ALA A 919 -4.96 12.65 -34.82
CA ALA A 919 -5.42 13.39 -33.64
C ALA A 919 -5.19 12.64 -32.31
N ALA A 920 -4.93 13.37 -31.23
CA ALA A 920 -4.89 12.77 -29.89
C ALA A 920 -6.29 12.34 -29.41
N PHE A 921 -7.32 13.16 -29.60
CA PHE A 921 -8.70 12.88 -29.16
C PHE A 921 -9.76 13.13 -30.24
N VAL A 922 -10.66 12.17 -30.42
CA VAL A 922 -11.75 12.22 -31.42
C VAL A 922 -13.07 11.76 -30.79
N GLY A 923 -14.02 12.69 -30.63
CA GLY A 923 -15.40 12.35 -30.24
C GLY A 923 -16.03 13.29 -29.20
N ALA A 924 -17.31 13.59 -29.35
CA ALA A 924 -18.02 14.62 -28.58
C ALA A 924 -18.31 14.31 -27.11
N GLY A 925 -17.91 13.13 -26.62
CA GLY A 925 -18.00 12.73 -25.20
C GLY A 925 -16.66 12.68 -24.48
N ILE A 926 -15.57 13.07 -25.13
CA ILE A 926 -14.22 13.12 -24.53
C ILE A 926 -13.99 14.48 -23.88
N THR A 927 -13.57 14.48 -22.62
CA THR A 927 -13.01 15.64 -21.91
C THR A 927 -11.60 15.31 -21.42
N ALA A 928 -10.60 15.99 -21.98
CA ALA A 928 -9.20 15.92 -21.57
C ALA A 928 -8.82 17.16 -20.73
N ASN A 929 -8.07 16.96 -19.65
CA ASN A 929 -7.68 17.98 -18.67
C ASN A 929 -6.24 17.70 -18.19
N HIS A 930 -5.37 18.72 -18.03
CA HIS A 930 -3.96 18.55 -17.64
C HIS A 930 -3.29 17.44 -18.48
N THR A 931 -3.05 17.72 -19.75
CA THR A 931 -2.53 16.71 -20.69
C THR A 931 -1.38 17.30 -21.50
N LEU A 932 -0.25 16.59 -21.54
CA LEU A 932 0.87 16.93 -22.40
C LEU A 932 0.63 16.39 -23.82
N PHE A 933 0.88 17.24 -24.81
CA PHE A 933 0.79 16.89 -26.22
C PHE A 933 2.16 17.07 -26.92
N HIS A 934 2.59 16.04 -27.65
CA HIS A 934 3.84 16.06 -28.43
C HIS A 934 3.69 15.39 -29.81
N ASN A 935 4.22 16.02 -30.87
CA ASN A 935 4.29 15.50 -32.25
C ASN A 935 2.98 14.90 -32.83
N GLN A 936 1.83 15.25 -32.25
CA GLN A 936 0.50 14.86 -32.72
C GLN A 936 0.00 15.76 -33.87
N GLY A 937 -1.01 15.28 -34.59
CA GLY A 937 -1.78 16.07 -35.56
C GLY A 937 -2.66 17.12 -34.88
N ALA A 938 -3.96 16.88 -34.77
CA ALA A 938 -4.85 17.72 -33.96
C ALA A 938 -4.87 17.27 -32.48
N THR A 939 -5.09 18.18 -31.54
CA THR A 939 -5.27 17.80 -30.11
C THR A 939 -6.65 17.20 -29.87
N CYS A 940 -7.70 17.99 -30.06
CA CYS A 940 -9.10 17.57 -29.92
C CYS A 940 -9.91 17.89 -31.20
N ILE A 941 -10.65 16.91 -31.73
CA ILE A 941 -11.58 17.08 -32.87
C ILE A 941 -12.92 16.36 -32.65
N ASN A 942 -13.86 16.58 -33.58
CA ASN A 942 -15.21 15.99 -33.58
C ASN A 942 -16.00 16.18 -32.27
N GLY A 943 -15.76 17.30 -31.58
CA GLY A 943 -16.44 17.70 -30.35
C GLY A 943 -15.71 17.34 -29.06
N ALA A 944 -14.55 16.67 -29.13
CA ALA A 944 -13.71 16.45 -27.95
C ALA A 944 -13.29 17.80 -27.33
N ILE A 945 -13.24 17.86 -26.00
CA ILE A 945 -12.88 19.06 -25.24
C ILE A 945 -11.50 18.83 -24.63
N CYS A 946 -10.53 19.66 -25.00
CA CYS A 946 -9.20 19.67 -24.39
C CYS A 946 -9.06 20.93 -23.53
N SER A 947 -8.64 20.78 -22.28
CA SER A 947 -8.51 21.85 -21.28
C SER A 947 -7.17 21.72 -20.53
N ASN A 948 -6.65 22.83 -20.02
CA ASN A 948 -5.35 22.90 -19.32
C ASN A 948 -4.24 22.11 -20.05
N THR A 949 -4.08 22.38 -21.35
CA THR A 949 -3.23 21.59 -22.26
C THR A 949 -1.79 22.06 -22.28
N LEU A 950 -0.84 21.17 -22.07
CA LEU A 950 0.59 21.45 -22.20
C LEU A 950 1.11 20.98 -23.57
N ASN A 951 2.16 21.61 -24.07
CA ASN A 951 2.81 21.23 -25.33
C ASN A 951 4.32 21.32 -25.15
N GLY A 952 5.03 20.23 -25.41
CA GLY A 952 6.48 20.12 -25.20
C GLY A 952 6.96 18.69 -25.47
N ASP A 953 8.22 18.38 -25.21
CA ASP A 953 8.78 17.03 -25.40
C ASP A 953 8.64 16.21 -24.12
N PRO A 954 8.08 14.98 -24.14
CA PRO A 954 8.05 14.11 -22.96
C PRO A 954 9.44 13.55 -22.58
N ASP A 955 10.47 13.73 -23.42
CA ASP A 955 11.87 13.36 -23.16
C ASP A 955 12.04 11.91 -22.68
N PHE A 956 11.32 10.98 -23.33
CA PHE A 956 11.33 9.55 -23.00
C PHE A 956 12.72 8.91 -23.20
N VAL A 957 13.20 8.16 -22.19
CA VAL A 957 14.56 7.58 -22.11
C VAL A 957 14.96 6.76 -23.35
N ASP A 958 14.13 5.81 -23.79
CA ASP A 958 14.31 5.12 -25.07
C ASP A 958 13.02 4.48 -25.57
N THR A 959 12.24 5.25 -26.33
CA THR A 959 11.05 4.73 -26.99
C THR A 959 11.35 3.54 -27.92
N THR A 960 12.58 3.34 -28.42
CA THR A 960 12.88 2.21 -29.34
C THR A 960 12.87 0.86 -28.64
N SER A 961 13.34 0.78 -27.39
CA SER A 961 13.24 -0.43 -26.55
C SER A 961 11.90 -0.54 -25.82
N GLY A 962 10.99 0.43 -25.98
CA GLY A 962 9.75 0.49 -25.22
C GLY A 962 9.92 1.09 -23.82
N ASN A 963 11.02 1.80 -23.58
CA ASN A 963 11.23 2.54 -22.35
C ASN A 963 10.59 3.94 -22.44
N PHE A 964 9.47 4.10 -21.75
CA PHE A 964 8.70 5.34 -21.65
C PHE A 964 8.86 6.04 -20.30
N HIS A 965 9.88 5.69 -19.51
CA HIS A 965 10.31 6.56 -18.43
C HIS A 965 10.65 7.94 -19.01
N ILE A 966 10.25 9.02 -18.34
CA ILE A 966 10.61 10.38 -18.74
C ILE A 966 11.98 10.75 -18.14
N GLN A 967 12.51 11.91 -18.53
CA GLN A 967 13.76 12.45 -18.01
C GLN A 967 13.54 13.87 -17.47
N ARG A 968 14.49 14.39 -16.68
CA ARG A 968 14.49 15.76 -16.14
C ARG A 968 14.26 16.88 -17.17
N GLY A 969 14.53 16.64 -18.46
CA GLY A 969 14.26 17.59 -19.55
C GLY A 969 12.81 17.62 -20.05
N SER A 970 11.95 16.74 -19.52
CA SER A 970 10.57 16.53 -19.96
C SER A 970 9.65 17.71 -19.67
N ALA A 971 8.76 18.00 -20.62
CA ALA A 971 7.63 18.89 -20.44
C ALA A 971 6.44 18.23 -19.70
N ALA A 972 6.59 16.98 -19.25
CA ALA A 972 5.69 16.35 -18.28
C ALA A 972 6.10 16.65 -16.82
N PHE A 973 7.35 17.07 -16.60
CA PHE A 973 8.00 17.12 -15.30
C PHE A 973 7.35 18.14 -14.34
N ASN A 974 6.87 17.67 -13.20
CA ASN A 974 6.08 18.41 -12.20
C ASN A 974 4.84 19.13 -12.78
N GLN A 975 4.18 18.57 -13.81
CA GLN A 975 3.06 19.23 -14.52
C GLN A 975 1.66 18.62 -14.28
N ALA A 976 1.55 17.50 -13.55
CA ALA A 976 0.27 16.88 -13.24
C ALA A 976 -0.42 17.54 -12.03
N ASN A 977 -1.74 17.37 -11.97
CA ASN A 977 -2.58 17.78 -10.85
C ASN A 977 -3.23 16.50 -10.28
N SER A 978 -2.44 15.81 -9.46
CA SER A 978 -2.67 14.41 -9.04
C SER A 978 -2.95 14.30 -7.54
N GLN A 979 -3.62 13.21 -7.17
CA GLN A 979 -3.66 12.65 -5.81
C GLN A 979 -3.42 11.12 -5.85
N LEU A 980 -2.81 10.60 -6.93
CA LEU A 980 -2.28 9.25 -6.96
C LEU A 980 -0.93 9.25 -6.23
N GLU A 981 -0.73 8.27 -5.36
CA GLU A 981 0.41 8.16 -4.45
C GLU A 981 1.60 7.42 -5.08
N SER A 982 1.39 6.66 -6.16
CA SER A 982 2.45 5.97 -6.90
C SER A 982 2.26 5.99 -8.41
N ASP A 983 3.32 5.64 -9.14
CA ASP A 983 3.38 5.53 -10.60
C ASP A 983 3.11 4.08 -11.13
N ILE A 984 3.55 3.76 -12.36
CA ILE A 984 3.44 2.43 -12.97
C ILE A 984 4.51 1.44 -12.50
N ASP A 985 5.76 1.88 -12.28
CA ASP A 985 6.88 1.02 -11.92
C ASP A 985 7.02 0.87 -10.38
N GLY A 986 6.28 1.68 -9.60
CA GLY A 986 6.05 1.55 -8.15
C GLY A 986 6.51 2.76 -7.32
N ASP A 987 6.98 3.81 -7.98
CA ASP A 987 7.65 4.97 -7.40
C ASP A 987 6.66 6.00 -6.81
N GLU A 988 7.05 6.67 -5.71
CA GLU A 988 6.19 7.61 -4.97
C GLU A 988 5.92 8.91 -5.75
N ARG A 989 4.68 9.38 -5.69
CA ARG A 989 4.22 10.65 -6.28
C ARG A 989 3.68 11.60 -5.19
N PRO A 990 4.06 12.90 -5.19
CA PRO A 990 4.94 13.58 -6.13
C PRO A 990 6.44 13.48 -5.75
N PHE A 991 7.29 13.22 -6.75
CA PHE A 991 8.73 13.46 -6.65
C PHE A 991 9.06 14.93 -6.99
N CYS A 992 10.26 15.42 -6.63
CA CYS A 992 10.76 16.77 -6.94
C CYS A 992 9.81 17.97 -6.64
N GLY A 993 8.73 17.79 -5.85
CA GLY A 993 7.76 18.84 -5.52
C GLY A 993 6.56 19.00 -6.48
N GLY A 994 6.29 18.04 -7.38
CA GLY A 994 5.03 17.99 -8.13
C GLY A 994 4.94 16.75 -9.02
N SER A 995 3.75 16.18 -9.20
CA SER A 995 3.61 14.94 -9.97
C SER A 995 3.84 15.13 -11.47
N ASP A 996 4.30 14.08 -12.14
CA ASP A 996 4.57 14.05 -13.57
C ASP A 996 3.36 13.64 -14.40
N LEU A 997 3.19 14.26 -15.57
CA LEU A 997 2.17 13.85 -16.53
C LEU A 997 2.53 12.50 -17.16
N GLY A 998 1.55 11.61 -17.27
CA GLY A 998 1.74 10.25 -17.79
C GLY A 998 1.87 9.22 -16.67
N ALA A 999 2.12 7.97 -17.06
CA ALA A 999 2.13 6.82 -16.16
C ALA A 999 3.38 6.72 -15.26
N ASP A 1000 4.46 7.38 -15.67
CA ASP A 1000 5.79 7.36 -15.06
C ASP A 1000 6.02 8.58 -14.16
N GLU A 1001 6.84 8.44 -13.12
CA GLU A 1001 7.36 9.56 -12.30
C GLU A 1001 8.90 9.57 -12.32
N TYR A 1002 9.51 10.73 -12.58
CA TYR A 1002 10.95 10.89 -12.66
C TYR A 1002 11.61 10.90 -11.27
N VAL A 1003 11.85 9.73 -10.66
CA VAL A 1003 12.53 9.61 -9.36
C VAL A 1003 14.06 9.84 -9.37
N GLY A 1004 14.60 10.53 -10.37
CA GLY A 1004 16.05 10.83 -10.45
C GLY A 1004 16.99 9.60 -10.51
N GLY A 1005 16.44 8.38 -10.63
CA GLY A 1005 17.08 7.14 -10.18
C GLY A 1005 17.62 6.18 -11.25
N LEU A 1006 17.35 6.41 -12.55
CA LEU A 1006 17.78 5.46 -13.58
C LEU A 1006 19.31 5.43 -13.73
N SER A 1007 19.91 4.37 -13.15
CA SER A 1007 21.33 4.01 -13.18
C SER A 1007 22.01 4.42 -14.48
N LEU A 1008 22.94 5.38 -14.40
CA LEU A 1008 23.51 6.07 -15.56
C LEU A 1008 24.43 5.14 -16.37
N ALA A 1009 23.84 4.32 -17.24
CA ALA A 1009 24.46 3.30 -18.11
C ALA A 1009 25.41 3.87 -19.19
N GLY A 1010 25.64 5.18 -19.16
CA GLY A 1010 26.43 5.94 -20.11
C GLY A 1010 27.90 6.12 -19.75
N LEU A 1011 28.32 5.97 -18.48
CA LEU A 1011 29.73 6.08 -18.08
C LEU A 1011 30.58 5.01 -18.78
N ARG A 1012 31.70 5.39 -19.40
CA ARG A 1012 32.59 4.50 -20.16
C ARG A 1012 34.05 4.91 -20.01
N LEU A 1013 34.94 3.93 -20.02
CA LEU A 1013 36.39 4.13 -20.12
C LEU A 1013 36.77 4.20 -21.60
N ALA A 1014 36.97 5.41 -22.10
CA ALA A 1014 37.26 5.69 -23.51
C ALA A 1014 38.73 5.42 -23.88
N ASN A 1015 39.66 5.60 -22.93
CA ASN A 1015 41.08 5.24 -23.08
C ASN A 1015 41.71 4.99 -21.70
N ALA A 1016 42.77 4.18 -21.66
CA ALA A 1016 43.61 4.02 -20.47
C ALA A 1016 45.07 3.74 -20.87
N GLU A 1017 45.99 4.57 -20.38
CA GLU A 1017 47.43 4.50 -20.68
C GLU A 1017 48.25 4.43 -19.39
N GLN A 1018 48.88 3.28 -19.14
CA GLN A 1018 49.77 3.07 -18.01
C GLN A 1018 51.21 3.45 -18.34
N ASN A 1019 51.83 4.26 -17.49
CA ASN A 1019 53.22 4.70 -17.61
C ASN A 1019 53.93 4.54 -16.26
N GLY A 1020 54.49 3.34 -16.04
CA GLY A 1020 55.03 2.94 -14.73
C GLY A 1020 53.91 2.78 -13.70
N ASP A 1021 54.09 3.42 -12.54
CA ASP A 1021 53.19 3.32 -11.39
C ASP A 1021 51.94 4.23 -11.49
N MET A 1022 51.78 4.94 -12.62
CA MET A 1022 50.63 5.82 -12.89
C MET A 1022 49.81 5.30 -14.08
N LEU A 1023 48.49 5.34 -13.92
CA LEU A 1023 47.50 5.05 -14.95
C LEU A 1023 46.75 6.34 -15.32
N THR A 1024 46.86 6.76 -16.58
CA THR A 1024 46.03 7.84 -17.13
C THR A 1024 44.73 7.23 -17.64
N VAL A 1025 43.58 7.69 -17.16
CA VAL A 1025 42.25 7.22 -17.60
C VAL A 1025 41.47 8.36 -18.24
N SER A 1026 40.82 8.07 -19.37
CA SER A 1026 39.85 8.95 -20.01
C SER A 1026 38.46 8.34 -19.87
N LEU A 1027 37.59 9.01 -19.12
CA LEU A 1027 36.19 8.63 -18.91
C LEU A 1027 35.27 9.50 -19.78
N SER A 1028 34.13 8.95 -20.19
CA SER A 1028 33.10 9.65 -20.99
C SER A 1028 31.70 9.21 -20.61
N TRP A 1029 30.73 10.11 -20.69
CA TRP A 1029 29.30 9.87 -20.39
C TRP A 1029 28.41 10.82 -21.24
N PRO A 1030 27.08 10.57 -21.33
CA PRO A 1030 26.12 11.46 -21.98
C PRO A 1030 26.12 12.88 -21.40
N ALA A 1031 25.64 13.87 -22.16
CA ALA A 1031 25.45 15.22 -21.63
C ALA A 1031 24.28 15.22 -20.63
N LEU A 1032 24.44 15.88 -19.48
CA LEU A 1032 23.41 15.92 -18.43
C LEU A 1032 22.75 17.30 -18.42
N THR A 1033 21.42 17.33 -18.54
CA THR A 1033 20.60 18.55 -18.53
C THR A 1033 20.25 18.95 -17.09
N ALA A 1034 20.18 20.26 -16.83
CA ALA A 1034 19.86 20.84 -15.50
C ALA A 1034 20.75 20.39 -14.31
N VAL A 1035 21.90 19.76 -14.57
CA VAL A 1035 22.86 19.35 -13.54
C VAL A 1035 23.75 20.52 -13.08
N SER A 1036 23.83 20.71 -11.75
CA SER A 1036 24.65 21.74 -11.10
C SER A 1036 26.14 21.35 -11.04
N HIS A 1037 26.44 20.08 -10.74
CA HIS A 1037 27.80 19.55 -10.73
C HIS A 1037 27.85 18.02 -10.95
N ILE A 1038 29.01 17.53 -11.38
CA ILE A 1038 29.34 16.11 -11.51
C ILE A 1038 30.60 15.81 -10.68
N GLU A 1039 30.59 14.69 -9.96
CA GLU A 1039 31.72 14.14 -9.22
C GLU A 1039 32.05 12.71 -9.69
N LEU A 1040 33.34 12.41 -9.81
CA LEU A 1040 33.91 11.13 -10.25
C LEU A 1040 34.77 10.55 -9.12
N ARG A 1041 34.54 9.29 -8.76
CA ARG A 1041 35.33 8.56 -7.75
C ARG A 1041 35.88 7.25 -8.30
N TYR A 1042 36.92 6.72 -7.64
CA TYR A 1042 37.56 5.45 -7.95
C TYR A 1042 37.95 4.66 -6.70
N ALA A 1043 37.92 3.33 -6.80
CA ALA A 1043 38.22 2.42 -5.70
C ALA A 1043 38.78 1.06 -6.18
N PRO A 1044 39.48 0.30 -5.33
CA PRO A 1044 39.90 -1.09 -5.63
C PRO A 1044 38.75 -2.11 -5.48
N THR A 1045 37.60 -1.68 -4.96
CA THR A 1045 36.33 -2.41 -4.82
C THR A 1045 35.25 -1.75 -5.68
N ARG A 1046 34.15 -2.46 -5.96
CA ARG A 1046 32.97 -1.86 -6.61
C ARG A 1046 32.41 -0.76 -5.71
N ILE A 1047 32.05 0.37 -6.31
CA ILE A 1047 31.51 1.55 -5.65
C ILE A 1047 29.98 1.48 -5.65
N ASP A 1048 29.36 1.85 -4.53
CA ASP A 1048 27.92 2.01 -4.34
C ASP A 1048 27.67 3.09 -3.29
N ASP A 1049 26.42 3.51 -3.08
CA ASP A 1049 26.08 4.61 -2.17
C ASP A 1049 26.55 4.40 -0.72
N SER A 1050 26.70 3.14 -0.26
CA SER A 1050 27.21 2.86 1.10
C SER A 1050 28.70 3.15 1.28
N ASN A 1051 29.47 3.13 0.18
CA ASN A 1051 30.93 3.32 0.19
C ASN A 1051 31.42 4.47 -0.71
N TRP A 1052 30.50 5.21 -1.35
CA TRP A 1052 30.79 6.40 -2.16
C TRP A 1052 31.75 7.36 -1.43
N ASN A 1053 31.47 7.64 -0.15
CA ASN A 1053 32.25 8.55 0.67
C ASN A 1053 33.68 8.04 0.98
N ASP A 1054 33.90 6.72 1.02
CA ASP A 1054 35.21 6.08 1.20
C ASP A 1054 36.01 5.98 -0.12
N ALA A 1055 35.33 6.00 -1.27
CA ALA A 1055 35.97 5.96 -2.59
C ALA A 1055 36.76 7.26 -2.86
N ALA A 1056 37.92 7.13 -3.51
CA ALA A 1056 38.83 8.26 -3.73
C ALA A 1056 38.32 9.18 -4.85
N VAL A 1057 38.29 10.49 -4.61
CA VAL A 1057 37.91 11.48 -5.64
C VAL A 1057 38.92 11.50 -6.79
N LEU A 1058 38.42 11.32 -8.01
CA LEU A 1058 39.14 11.50 -9.27
C LEU A 1058 38.96 12.93 -9.81
N ALA A 1059 37.74 13.46 -9.72
CA ALA A 1059 37.39 14.84 -10.03
C ALA A 1059 36.10 15.23 -9.29
N ALA A 1060 35.99 16.46 -8.81
CA ALA A 1060 34.80 17.01 -8.18
C ALA A 1060 34.50 18.39 -8.75
N GLY A 1061 33.22 18.79 -8.80
CA GLY A 1061 32.80 20.09 -9.31
C GLY A 1061 33.03 20.28 -10.82
N LEU A 1062 32.88 19.20 -11.61
CA LEU A 1062 32.76 19.34 -13.07
C LEU A 1062 31.39 19.93 -13.40
N ASP A 1063 31.28 20.78 -14.42
CA ASP A 1063 29.99 21.33 -14.83
C ASP A 1063 29.12 20.29 -15.57
N GLY A 1064 27.79 20.47 -15.55
CA GLY A 1064 26.84 19.54 -16.20
C GLY A 1064 27.01 19.37 -17.72
N THR A 1065 27.73 20.29 -18.39
CA THR A 1065 28.02 20.17 -19.84
C THR A 1065 29.27 19.33 -20.12
N ALA A 1066 30.04 18.96 -19.09
CA ALA A 1066 31.11 17.99 -19.20
C ALA A 1066 30.54 16.60 -19.57
N THR A 1067 31.05 16.06 -20.69
CA THR A 1067 30.73 14.73 -21.22
C THR A 1067 31.92 13.77 -21.17
N SER A 1068 33.06 14.25 -20.68
CA SER A 1068 34.27 13.46 -20.50
C SER A 1068 35.24 14.12 -19.53
N TYR A 1069 36.10 13.30 -18.93
CA TYR A 1069 37.19 13.72 -18.07
C TYR A 1069 38.44 12.88 -18.35
N THR A 1070 39.63 13.42 -18.17
CA THR A 1070 40.88 12.65 -18.21
C THR A 1070 41.73 12.99 -17.01
N GLY A 1071 42.07 11.98 -16.21
CA GLY A 1071 42.82 12.11 -14.97
C GLY A 1071 43.84 10.99 -14.79
N THR A 1072 44.63 11.08 -13.73
CA THR A 1072 45.72 10.13 -13.44
C THR A 1072 45.57 9.55 -12.04
N VAL A 1073 45.47 8.22 -11.96
CA VAL A 1073 45.43 7.46 -10.70
C VAL A 1073 46.69 6.62 -10.55
N SER A 1074 47.01 6.19 -9.32
CA SER A 1074 48.06 5.18 -9.12
C SER A 1074 47.63 3.83 -9.71
N ALA A 1075 48.53 3.13 -10.39
CA ALA A 1075 48.28 1.79 -10.88
C ALA A 1075 48.19 0.80 -9.69
N SER A 1076 47.23 -0.13 -9.75
CA SER A 1076 47.01 -1.15 -8.71
C SER A 1076 47.30 -2.57 -9.23
N GLU A 1077 47.63 -3.49 -8.33
CA GLU A 1077 47.64 -4.94 -8.60
C GLU A 1077 46.22 -5.56 -8.57
N THR A 1078 45.22 -4.80 -8.11
CA THR A 1078 43.78 -5.13 -8.21
C THR A 1078 43.12 -4.36 -9.36
N PRO A 1079 41.95 -4.79 -9.87
CA PRO A 1079 41.11 -3.94 -10.70
C PRO A 1079 40.82 -2.61 -9.99
N LEU A 1080 40.69 -1.54 -10.78
CA LEU A 1080 40.17 -0.26 -10.32
C LEU A 1080 38.78 -0.05 -10.91
N PHE A 1081 37.82 0.31 -10.06
CA PHE A 1081 36.47 0.67 -10.43
C PHE A 1081 36.33 2.20 -10.41
N PHE A 1082 35.47 2.72 -11.28
CA PHE A 1082 35.17 4.13 -11.46
C PHE A 1082 33.65 4.30 -11.53
N ALA A 1083 33.13 5.30 -10.82
CA ALA A 1083 31.71 5.67 -10.83
C ALA A 1083 31.55 7.19 -10.76
N LEU A 1084 30.36 7.68 -11.10
CA LEU A 1084 30.00 9.09 -10.97
C LEU A 1084 28.74 9.26 -10.12
N LYS A 1085 28.65 10.43 -9.49
CA LYS A 1085 27.39 11.05 -9.08
C LYS A 1085 27.28 12.41 -9.73
N TYR A 1086 26.06 12.93 -9.78
CA TYR A 1086 25.78 14.31 -10.14
C TYR A 1086 24.79 14.90 -9.14
N ALA A 1087 24.68 16.22 -9.05
CA ALA A 1087 23.58 16.85 -8.31
C ALA A 1087 22.90 17.93 -9.12
N ASP A 1088 21.60 18.07 -8.93
CA ASP A 1088 20.73 19.04 -9.56
C ASP A 1088 19.78 19.66 -8.52
N ASP A 1089 18.73 20.36 -8.96
CA ASP A 1089 17.80 21.05 -8.06
C ASP A 1089 16.91 20.11 -7.23
N CYS A 1090 16.98 18.79 -7.43
CA CYS A 1090 16.31 17.78 -6.59
C CYS A 1090 17.26 16.98 -5.67
N GLY A 1091 18.57 17.24 -5.68
CA GLY A 1091 19.54 16.57 -4.80
C GLY A 1091 20.71 15.91 -5.53
N GLU A 1092 21.43 15.01 -4.85
CA GLU A 1092 22.54 14.22 -5.40
C GLU A 1092 22.03 12.84 -5.87
N SER A 1093 22.41 12.41 -7.08
CA SER A 1093 22.00 11.16 -7.69
C SER A 1093 22.47 9.93 -6.89
N ALA A 1094 21.83 8.77 -7.12
CA ALA A 1094 22.44 7.47 -6.79
C ALA A 1094 23.79 7.27 -7.52
N VAL A 1095 24.64 6.37 -7.01
CA VAL A 1095 25.93 6.05 -7.65
C VAL A 1095 25.71 5.37 -9.01
N SER A 1096 26.39 5.85 -10.06
CA SER A 1096 26.29 5.25 -11.39
C SER A 1096 26.76 3.79 -11.44
N HIS A 1097 26.36 3.08 -12.50
CA HIS A 1097 27.01 1.81 -12.82
C HIS A 1097 28.54 2.00 -12.88
N ASN A 1098 29.26 0.97 -12.42
CA ASN A 1098 30.70 0.99 -12.31
C ASN A 1098 31.38 0.57 -13.62
N VAL A 1099 32.34 1.35 -14.07
CA VAL A 1099 33.30 0.95 -15.11
C VAL A 1099 34.58 0.46 -14.43
N SER A 1100 35.24 -0.57 -14.98
CA SER A 1100 36.49 -1.08 -14.40
C SER A 1100 37.65 -1.10 -15.40
N TRP A 1101 38.86 -0.89 -14.89
CA TRP A 1101 40.11 -1.19 -15.59
C TRP A 1101 40.71 -2.51 -15.08
N PRO A 1102 40.77 -3.56 -15.92
CA PRO A 1102 41.33 -4.85 -15.54
C PRO A 1102 42.86 -4.89 -15.62
N THR A 1103 43.49 -5.58 -14.67
CA THR A 1103 44.95 -5.70 -14.55
C THR A 1103 45.54 -6.72 -15.52
N PHE A 1104 46.15 -6.26 -16.61
CA PHE A 1104 46.83 -7.12 -17.59
C PHE A 1104 48.27 -7.46 -17.21
N ASN A 1105 48.47 -8.55 -16.48
CA ASN A 1105 49.81 -9.12 -16.23
C ASN A 1105 50.41 -9.74 -17.51
N VAL A 1106 51.18 -8.96 -18.26
CA VAL A 1106 51.86 -9.41 -19.50
C VAL A 1106 53.09 -10.27 -19.16
N TYR A 1107 52.86 -11.57 -18.96
CA TYR A 1107 53.92 -12.57 -18.83
C TYR A 1107 54.69 -12.76 -20.15
N LEU A 1108 55.75 -11.96 -20.36
CA LEU A 1108 56.70 -12.17 -21.46
C LEU A 1108 57.43 -13.52 -21.27
N PRO A 1109 57.33 -14.47 -22.22
CA PRO A 1109 57.98 -15.77 -22.08
C PRO A 1109 59.50 -15.64 -22.18
N ILE A 1110 60.21 -16.19 -21.20
CA ILE A 1110 61.68 -16.16 -21.14
C ILE A 1110 62.27 -17.02 -22.27
N ILE A 1111 62.79 -16.37 -23.31
CA ILE A 1111 63.66 -17.03 -24.28
C ILE A 1111 65.04 -17.24 -23.64
N ARG A 1112 65.29 -18.44 -23.12
CA ARG A 1112 66.67 -18.93 -22.89
C ARG A 1112 67.25 -19.53 -24.16
N ARG A 1113 68.58 -19.45 -24.28
CA ARG A 1113 69.39 -20.15 -25.29
C ARG A 1113 69.47 -21.64 -24.99
#